data_AF-A0A935D4X0-F1
#
_entry.id   AF-A0A935D4X0-F1
#
_cell.length_a   1.000
_cell.length_b   1.000
_cell.length_c   1.000
_cell.angle_alpha   90.00
_cell.angle_beta   90.00
_cell.angle_gamma   90.00
#
_symmetry.space_group_name_H-M   'P 1'
#
loop_
_entity.id
_entity.type
_entity.pdbx_description
1 polymer ?
#
loop_
_entity_poly.entity_id
_entity_poly.type
_entity_poly.pdbx_seq_one_letter_code
_entity_poly.pdbx_strand_id
1 'polypeptide(L)'
;MPESPVNVRNHGAAVAQHAASAPPPPTSSALAERGRPPAVVAAPTVPVEHALCAYAEPYIRGRRGLVVGAASSGVGERLLSLGARSVHLFDPDSARAALAPAARGLTVAALDDRALDFRDGAFQFAVVFELASVPSAAGFLSQLRRLLEAGGAVIARTAAGSDGLEYGELYDLVSLEFPHVTMVGEVGFGGVAYVELGAEAPDVTVDSQLSQPSAPRAYIAVASHAPLTLDGYAIIQLPDAAPSVSDAERERLEAGLAEVERQRTHVETLLDTLDREGEKGMRLAMELEVAQKSLVDARAQASVTIAEAMQASQEASVALQARLAAELEGQLRAAQTEFTSRIEEAEAQLLVQDAQIVRLSKDLIDAKNRLEQPLSTPSPVVDDSQLKVLEGRATAADRRAAAASTEVAELTRKLEAARANAAQHAAELSQAKADRLGAEEAAAKALAAVEELQRALSEAEKRSAGAILLAGAADGRLDELATLTSDLQAAVARADERVAVAERRVDELLTEVARADEVEGRMQRALAEVTRHAASAEARAEAADGRIAEAHARGSQADARASEAEARAQQLEELARAVEGRLGDLALAEERLAQLAPAFEQVAGEHAREVTELEGQLLERARMLKAQNVELARRARMIEDLLSALDDLHRGEVPGGAHSEPREAAPRPAQDDARVAELRARLDELAAECARREGELEARAWRIQELELERTLPPSPPPAAATPPAAESAAVAALRAENERLESELFALRQGFVQEHEARLAADAQALAKLQAELEERNARIEALEGRLAAANA
;
A
#
# COMPACT_ATOMS: atom_id res chain seq x y z
N MET A 1 -32.43 -3.43 66.37
CA MET A 1 -31.69 -4.69 66.52
C MET A 1 -31.48 -5.30 65.14
N PRO A 2 -30.33 -5.07 64.49
CA PRO A 2 -29.93 -5.79 63.29
C PRO A 2 -28.91 -6.89 63.63
N GLU A 3 -29.07 -8.08 63.06
CA GLU A 3 -28.03 -9.12 63.09
C GLU A 3 -27.51 -9.39 61.68
N SER A 4 -26.18 -9.29 61.52
CA SER A 4 -25.42 -9.94 60.44
C SER A 4 -25.25 -11.44 60.79
N PRO A 5 -24.97 -12.36 59.84
CA PRO A 5 -23.61 -12.50 59.26
C PRO A 5 -23.69 -12.87 57.74
N VAL A 6 -22.67 -13.33 56.99
CA VAL A 6 -21.27 -13.74 57.24
C VAL A 6 -20.36 -13.10 56.16
N ASN A 7 -19.06 -12.93 56.44
CA ASN A 7 -18.03 -12.59 55.46
C ASN A 7 -17.01 -13.75 55.40
N VAL A 8 -16.74 -14.33 54.22
CA VAL A 8 -15.73 -15.40 54.05
C VAL A 8 -14.62 -14.92 53.11
N ARG A 9 -13.52 -14.48 53.72
CA ARG A 9 -12.21 -14.40 53.05
C ARG A 9 -11.65 -15.81 52.87
N ASN A 10 -10.96 -16.04 51.77
CA ASN A 10 -9.91 -17.07 51.71
C ASN A 10 -8.61 -16.47 51.18
N HIS A 11 -7.50 -16.84 51.82
CA HIS A 11 -6.12 -16.58 51.42
C HIS A 11 -5.45 -17.93 51.15
N GLY A 12 -4.49 -17.97 50.23
CA GLY A 12 -3.75 -19.18 49.85
C GLY A 12 -3.24 -19.05 48.41
N ALA A 13 -2.16 -18.33 48.14
CA ALA A 13 -0.76 -18.66 48.43
C ALA A 13 -0.18 -19.71 47.46
N ALA A 14 0.89 -19.30 46.79
CA ALA A 14 1.52 -19.95 45.65
C ALA A 14 2.08 -21.36 45.88
N VAL A 15 2.07 -22.17 44.82
CA VAL A 15 3.11 -23.18 44.54
C VAL A 15 3.50 -23.05 43.06
N ALA A 16 4.78 -22.82 42.80
CA ALA A 16 5.32 -22.85 41.45
C ALA A 16 5.70 -24.29 41.06
N GLN A 17 5.35 -24.71 39.85
CA GLN A 17 5.92 -25.91 39.22
C GLN A 17 6.36 -25.60 37.78
N HIS A 18 7.63 -25.88 37.50
CA HIS A 18 8.13 -25.97 36.13
C HIS A 18 7.46 -27.15 35.42
N ALA A 19 6.82 -26.88 34.29
CA ALA A 19 6.53 -27.87 33.26
C ALA A 19 7.02 -27.31 31.92
N ALA A 20 8.00 -27.98 31.31
CA ALA A 20 8.52 -27.60 30.01
C ALA A 20 7.45 -27.88 28.94
N SER A 21 6.85 -26.85 28.36
CA SER A 21 5.94 -27.03 27.23
C SER A 21 6.72 -27.35 25.97
N ALA A 22 6.46 -28.51 25.38
CA ALA A 22 6.92 -28.83 24.04
C ALA A 22 6.31 -27.86 23.00
N PRO A 23 6.99 -27.59 21.87
CA PRO A 23 6.42 -26.79 20.79
C PRO A 23 5.24 -27.53 20.13
N PRO A 24 4.17 -26.81 19.72
CA PRO A 24 3.08 -27.42 18.98
C PRO A 24 3.53 -27.86 17.57
N PRO A 25 2.90 -28.88 16.97
CA PRO A 25 3.20 -29.30 15.60
C PRO A 25 2.84 -28.17 14.61
N PRO A 26 3.59 -28.02 13.50
CA PRO A 26 3.30 -26.99 12.50
C PRO A 26 1.93 -27.24 11.87
N THR A 27 1.05 -26.23 11.94
CA THR A 27 -0.24 -26.25 11.26
C THR A 27 -0.03 -26.30 9.74
N SER A 28 -0.87 -27.08 9.06
CA SER A 28 -0.79 -27.36 7.61
C SER A 28 -1.23 -26.17 6.73
N SER A 29 -0.91 -24.94 7.13
CA SER A 29 -1.23 -23.68 6.42
C SER A 29 -0.03 -23.03 5.73
N ALA A 30 1.20 -23.54 5.95
CA ALA A 30 2.43 -22.95 5.41
C ALA A 30 2.79 -23.39 3.98
N LEU A 31 2.01 -24.28 3.36
CA LEU A 31 2.24 -24.78 1.99
C LEU A 31 1.32 -24.15 0.93
N ALA A 32 0.33 -23.35 1.33
CA ALA A 32 -0.62 -22.69 0.42
C ALA A 32 -0.14 -21.30 -0.07
N GLU A 33 0.81 -20.66 0.61
CA GLU A 33 1.19 -19.26 0.31
C GLU A 33 2.26 -19.11 -0.78
N ARG A 34 2.90 -20.20 -1.23
CA ARG A 34 3.98 -20.15 -2.26
C ARG A 34 3.50 -19.86 -3.69
N GLY A 35 2.21 -19.63 -3.90
CA GLY A 35 1.62 -19.29 -5.20
C GLY A 35 1.07 -17.88 -5.32
N ARG A 36 1.11 -17.05 -4.26
CA ARG A 36 0.62 -15.68 -4.33
C ARG A 36 1.71 -14.79 -4.95
N PRO A 37 1.46 -14.07 -6.06
CA PRO A 37 2.40 -13.04 -6.50
C PRO A 37 2.60 -12.03 -5.36
N PRO A 38 3.80 -11.42 -5.22
CA PRO A 38 4.01 -10.42 -4.19
C PRO A 38 2.93 -9.35 -4.36
N ALA A 39 2.15 -9.11 -3.30
CA ALA A 39 1.18 -8.03 -3.30
C ALA A 39 1.96 -6.76 -3.65
N VAL A 40 1.59 -6.11 -4.75
CA VAL A 40 2.19 -4.83 -5.15
C VAL A 40 1.94 -3.90 -3.98
N VAL A 41 3.01 -3.60 -3.24
CA VAL A 41 2.94 -2.69 -2.11
C VAL A 41 2.56 -1.35 -2.71
N ALA A 42 1.29 -0.96 -2.51
CA ALA A 42 0.77 0.29 -3.03
C ALA A 42 1.71 1.41 -2.61
N ALA A 43 2.18 2.19 -3.58
CA ALA A 43 3.13 3.26 -3.30
C ALA A 43 2.55 4.18 -2.21
N PRO A 44 3.34 4.56 -1.20
CA PRO A 44 2.82 5.38 -0.10
C PRO A 44 2.28 6.69 -0.67
N THR A 45 0.97 6.92 -0.49
CA THR A 45 0.30 8.14 -0.93
C THR A 45 0.85 9.32 -0.16
N VAL A 46 1.63 10.18 -0.82
CA VAL A 46 2.21 11.38 -0.19
C VAL A 46 1.10 12.44 -0.06
N PRO A 47 0.84 12.97 1.16
CA PRO A 47 -0.16 14.00 1.37
C PRO A 47 0.16 15.31 0.66
N VAL A 48 -0.87 16.04 0.21
CA VAL A 48 -0.74 17.30 -0.57
C VAL A 48 0.04 18.37 0.19
N GLU A 49 -0.02 18.35 1.52
CA GLU A 49 0.72 19.23 2.43
C GLU A 49 2.25 19.15 2.24
N HIS A 50 2.77 18.05 1.69
CA HIS A 50 4.20 17.93 1.35
C HIS A 50 4.60 18.82 0.18
N ALA A 51 3.65 19.23 -0.69
CA ALA A 51 3.92 20.21 -1.73
C ALA A 51 4.25 21.58 -1.11
N LEU A 52 3.46 22.06 -0.15
CA LEU A 52 3.77 23.32 0.54
C LEU A 52 5.13 23.27 1.26
N CYS A 53 5.49 22.11 1.81
CA CYS A 53 6.82 21.90 2.40
C CYS A 53 7.95 22.03 1.36
N ALA A 54 7.77 21.47 0.15
CA ALA A 54 8.73 21.59 -0.94
C ALA A 54 8.82 23.03 -1.49
N TYR A 55 7.68 23.72 -1.64
CA TYR A 55 7.64 25.13 -2.03
C TYR A 55 8.40 26.03 -1.03
N ALA A 56 8.31 25.70 0.26
CA ALA A 56 9.02 26.41 1.33
C ALA A 56 10.53 26.06 1.44
N GLU A 57 11.03 25.04 0.71
CA GLU A 57 12.38 24.49 0.89
C GLU A 57 13.51 25.54 0.91
N PRO A 58 13.58 26.50 -0.05
CA PRO A 58 14.67 27.48 -0.09
C PRO A 58 14.77 28.33 1.18
N TYR A 59 13.67 28.47 1.91
CA TYR A 59 13.60 29.29 3.13
C TYR A 59 13.82 28.49 4.42
N ILE A 60 13.29 27.27 4.52
CA ILE A 60 13.33 26.45 5.75
C ILE A 60 14.71 25.82 6.03
N ARG A 61 15.57 25.67 5.01
CA ARG A 61 16.85 24.96 5.14
C ARG A 61 17.77 25.62 6.18
N GLY A 62 18.23 24.82 7.15
CA GLY A 62 19.06 25.24 8.28
C GLY A 62 18.33 25.99 9.40
N ARG A 63 17.03 26.27 9.24
CA ARG A 63 16.26 27.15 10.14
C ARG A 63 15.42 26.39 11.16
N ARG A 64 15.06 27.06 12.26
CA ARG A 64 14.08 26.54 13.24
C ARG A 64 12.68 27.00 12.88
N GLY A 65 11.74 26.05 12.79
CA GLY A 65 10.38 26.30 12.37
C GLY A 65 9.33 26.01 13.43
N LEU A 66 8.21 26.71 13.32
CA LEU A 66 6.95 26.35 13.94
C LEU A 66 5.96 25.92 12.83
N VAL A 67 5.13 24.92 13.09
CA VAL A 67 4.14 24.38 12.16
C VAL A 67 2.81 24.30 12.87
N VAL A 68 1.72 24.69 12.22
CA VAL A 68 0.37 24.57 12.75
C VAL A 68 -0.54 23.76 11.82
N GLY A 69 -1.16 22.73 12.40
CA GLY A 69 -2.01 21.76 11.73
C GLY A 69 -1.26 20.55 11.14
N ALA A 70 -2.05 19.61 10.62
CA ALA A 70 -1.63 18.44 9.86
C ALA A 70 -0.63 17.49 10.57
N ALA A 71 -0.76 17.28 11.88
CA ALA A 71 0.15 16.41 12.65
C ALA A 71 0.23 14.96 12.11
N SER A 72 -0.85 14.46 11.53
CA SER A 72 -0.97 13.10 10.99
C SER A 72 -0.39 12.92 9.58
N SER A 73 -0.03 13.99 8.86
CA SER A 73 0.46 13.88 7.47
C SER A 73 1.98 13.73 7.34
N GLY A 74 2.73 13.73 8.46
CA GLY A 74 4.19 13.59 8.46
C GLY A 74 4.95 14.86 8.00
N VAL A 75 4.28 16.00 7.86
CA VAL A 75 4.91 17.29 7.45
C VAL A 75 6.07 17.70 8.34
N GLY A 76 6.03 17.42 9.65
CA GLY A 76 7.13 17.70 10.57
C GLY A 76 8.42 16.95 10.20
N GLU A 77 8.30 15.67 9.83
CA GLU A 77 9.42 14.85 9.38
C GLU A 77 9.89 15.29 7.98
N ARG A 78 8.95 15.64 7.10
CA ARG A 78 9.26 16.17 5.76
C ARG A 78 10.10 17.44 5.84
N LEU A 79 9.71 18.41 6.66
CA LEU A 79 10.45 19.67 6.85
C LEU A 79 11.86 19.44 7.43
N LEU A 80 12.03 18.49 8.35
CA LEU A 80 13.36 18.07 8.81
C LEU A 80 14.18 17.43 7.67
N SER A 81 13.57 16.60 6.81
CA SER A 81 14.25 15.99 5.66
C SER A 81 14.69 17.02 4.61
N LEU A 82 13.96 18.12 4.47
CA LEU A 82 14.31 19.29 3.64
C LEU A 82 15.36 20.21 4.31
N GLY A 83 15.88 19.80 5.47
CA GLY A 83 17.01 20.44 6.15
C GLY A 83 16.63 21.44 7.23
N ALA A 84 15.38 21.52 7.70
CA ALA A 84 15.04 22.30 8.88
C ALA A 84 15.84 21.81 10.11
N ARG A 85 16.32 22.74 10.93
CA ARG A 85 17.16 22.45 12.12
C ARG A 85 16.36 21.87 13.28
N SER A 86 15.11 22.31 13.44
CA SER A 86 14.14 21.81 14.42
C SER A 86 12.76 22.29 14.04
N VAL A 87 11.73 21.48 14.29
CA VAL A 87 10.33 21.77 13.98
C VAL A 87 9.48 21.60 15.24
N HIS A 88 8.68 22.61 15.57
CA HIS A 88 7.66 22.54 16.63
C HIS A 88 6.28 22.56 15.98
N LEU A 89 5.59 21.42 15.99
CA LEU A 89 4.28 21.23 15.37
C LEU A 89 3.17 21.30 16.43
N PHE A 90 2.18 22.16 16.20
CA PHE A 90 1.00 22.32 17.04
C PHE A 90 -0.26 22.02 16.22
N ASP A 91 -1.07 21.05 16.63
CA ASP A 91 -2.34 20.77 15.95
C ASP A 91 -3.53 21.29 16.78
N PRO A 92 -4.49 22.04 16.19
CA PRO A 92 -5.74 22.39 16.89
C PRO A 92 -6.54 21.14 17.32
N ASP A 93 -6.33 19.99 16.69
CA ASP A 93 -6.88 18.71 17.15
C ASP A 93 -5.89 17.98 18.06
N SER A 94 -6.18 18.01 19.37
CA SER A 94 -5.41 17.31 20.39
C SER A 94 -5.27 15.79 20.17
N ALA A 95 -6.25 15.15 19.51
CA ALA A 95 -6.20 13.71 19.24
C ALA A 95 -5.21 13.40 18.11
N ARG A 96 -5.16 14.23 17.05
CA ARG A 96 -4.13 14.11 15.99
C ARG A 96 -2.74 14.38 16.54
N ALA A 97 -2.57 15.41 17.37
CA ALA A 97 -1.30 15.72 18.02
C ALA A 97 -0.77 14.56 18.87
N ALA A 98 -1.65 13.87 19.61
CA ALA A 98 -1.29 12.73 20.47
C ALA A 98 -0.89 11.46 19.70
N LEU A 99 -1.34 11.31 18.45
CA LEU A 99 -1.04 10.15 17.59
C LEU A 99 0.20 10.36 16.70
N ALA A 100 0.70 11.58 16.57
CA ALA A 100 1.81 11.90 15.69
C ALA A 100 3.16 11.33 16.21
N PRO A 101 4.03 10.81 15.31
CA PRO A 101 5.31 10.27 15.71
C PRO A 101 6.27 11.37 16.20
N ALA A 102 6.97 11.09 17.30
CA ALA A 102 8.04 11.94 17.81
C ALA A 102 9.39 11.58 17.15
N ALA A 103 9.96 12.50 16.39
CA ALA A 103 11.27 12.35 15.74
C ALA A 103 12.33 13.26 16.39
N ARG A 104 13.62 12.92 16.23
CA ARG A 104 14.71 13.76 16.77
C ARG A 104 14.74 15.12 16.08
N GLY A 105 14.38 16.17 16.82
CA GLY A 105 14.28 17.54 16.30
C GLY A 105 12.84 17.95 15.94
N LEU A 106 11.87 17.04 16.04
CA LEU A 106 10.44 17.32 15.94
C LEU A 106 9.83 17.29 17.34
N THR A 107 9.15 18.35 17.73
CA THR A 107 8.28 18.39 18.93
C THR A 107 6.84 18.52 18.45
N VAL A 108 5.94 17.63 18.87
CA VAL A 108 4.50 17.74 18.58
C VAL A 108 3.72 17.99 19.85
N ALA A 109 2.73 18.90 19.80
CA ALA A 109 1.82 19.20 20.89
C ALA A 109 0.44 19.62 20.36
N ALA A 110 -0.56 19.69 21.25
CA ALA A 110 -1.84 20.32 20.93
C ALA A 110 -1.70 21.85 20.95
N LEU A 111 -2.46 22.55 20.12
CA LEU A 111 -2.55 24.01 20.13
C LEU A 111 -3.56 24.45 21.20
N ASP A 112 -3.06 24.90 22.36
CA ASP A 112 -3.85 25.58 23.40
C ASP A 112 -3.35 27.02 23.63
N ASP A 113 -4.05 27.79 24.48
CA ASP A 113 -3.72 29.19 24.80
C ASP A 113 -2.31 29.40 25.40
N ARG A 114 -1.62 28.32 25.81
CA ARG A 114 -0.28 28.34 26.43
C ARG A 114 0.78 27.66 25.57
N ALA A 115 0.39 26.91 24.55
CA ALA A 115 1.28 26.18 23.65
C ALA A 115 2.30 27.09 22.95
N LEU A 116 1.98 28.38 22.83
CA LEU A 116 2.79 29.42 22.18
C LEU A 116 3.57 30.32 23.17
N ASP A 117 3.73 29.89 24.43
CA ASP A 117 4.53 30.59 25.45
C ASP A 117 6.06 30.39 25.25
N PHE A 118 6.54 30.80 24.08
CA PHE A 118 7.96 30.91 23.77
C PHE A 118 8.40 32.38 23.84
N ARG A 119 9.72 32.59 24.03
CA ARG A 119 10.33 33.91 23.91
C ARG A 119 10.16 34.49 22.50
N ASP A 120 10.12 35.81 22.42
CA ASP A 120 10.16 36.57 21.18
C ASP A 120 11.36 36.14 20.30
N GLY A 121 11.14 35.99 18.99
CA GLY A 121 12.16 35.50 18.06
C GLY A 121 12.66 34.07 18.32
N ALA A 122 11.84 33.19 18.91
CA ALA A 122 12.16 31.77 19.06
C ALA A 122 12.32 31.04 17.72
N PHE A 123 11.50 31.39 16.73
CA PHE A 123 11.43 30.72 15.42
C PHE A 123 11.87 31.63 14.29
N GLN A 124 12.23 31.00 13.17
CA GLN A 124 12.75 31.67 11.96
C GLN A 124 11.83 31.46 10.76
N PHE A 125 10.89 30.51 10.86
CA PHE A 125 9.78 30.36 9.94
C PHE A 125 8.55 29.81 10.68
N ALA A 126 7.36 30.10 10.15
CA ALA A 126 6.11 29.49 10.56
C ALA A 126 5.36 28.97 9.33
N VAL A 127 4.81 27.75 9.38
CA VAL A 127 3.90 27.22 8.34
C VAL A 127 2.55 26.90 8.98
N VAL A 128 1.47 27.43 8.44
CA VAL A 128 0.10 27.20 8.93
C VAL A 128 -0.68 26.56 7.79
N PHE A 129 -1.08 25.30 7.94
CA PHE A 129 -1.71 24.55 6.84
C PHE A 129 -3.18 24.88 6.60
N GLU A 130 -3.88 25.32 7.65
CA GLU A 130 -5.25 25.79 7.58
C GLU A 130 -5.51 26.88 8.64
N LEU A 131 -5.37 28.15 8.25
CA LEU A 131 -5.53 29.30 9.14
C LEU A 131 -6.97 29.45 9.66
N ALA A 132 -7.98 29.05 8.88
CA ALA A 132 -9.38 29.12 9.30
C ALA A 132 -9.70 28.15 10.45
N SER A 133 -8.90 27.09 10.62
CA SER A 133 -9.06 26.13 11.72
C SER A 133 -8.59 26.65 13.09
N VAL A 134 -7.94 27.82 13.14
CA VAL A 134 -7.41 28.40 14.37
C VAL A 134 -8.46 29.30 15.05
N PRO A 135 -8.74 29.14 16.37
CA PRO A 135 -9.85 29.83 17.05
C PRO A 135 -9.86 31.38 16.97
N SER A 136 -8.72 32.02 16.69
CA SER A 136 -8.64 33.45 16.40
C SER A 136 -7.47 33.74 15.47
N ALA A 137 -7.70 33.70 14.16
CA ALA A 137 -6.66 33.92 13.14
C ALA A 137 -5.87 35.23 13.35
N ALA A 138 -6.55 36.35 13.63
CA ALA A 138 -5.91 37.64 13.89
C ALA A 138 -5.00 37.61 15.12
N GLY A 139 -5.51 37.19 16.28
CA GLY A 139 -4.73 37.15 17.52
C GLY A 139 -3.57 36.14 17.45
N PHE A 140 -3.77 35.04 16.74
CA PHE A 140 -2.73 34.05 16.45
C PHE A 140 -1.64 34.61 15.52
N LEU A 141 -1.98 35.36 14.47
CA LEU A 141 -1.00 36.04 13.61
C LEU A 141 -0.18 37.09 14.39
N SER A 142 -0.80 37.87 15.29
CA SER A 142 -0.07 38.79 16.20
C SER A 142 0.91 38.04 17.11
N GLN A 143 0.54 36.84 17.59
CA GLN A 143 1.43 35.99 18.38
C GLN A 143 2.57 35.41 17.53
N LEU A 144 2.28 34.88 16.32
CA LEU A 144 3.29 34.39 15.40
C LEU A 144 4.31 35.48 15.03
N ARG A 145 3.85 36.70 14.78
CA ARG A 145 4.71 37.88 14.55
C ARG A 145 5.72 38.09 15.68
N ARG A 146 5.30 37.95 16.94
CA ARG A 146 6.19 38.07 18.11
C ARG A 146 7.18 36.91 18.19
N LEU A 147 6.73 35.70 17.86
CA LEU A 147 7.53 34.48 17.94
C LEU A 147 8.57 34.31 16.82
N LEU A 148 8.37 34.98 15.68
CA LEU A 148 9.30 35.03 14.57
C LEU A 148 10.43 36.05 14.83
N GLU A 149 11.64 35.74 14.37
CA GLU A 149 12.76 36.69 14.38
C GLU A 149 12.59 37.78 13.30
N ALA A 150 13.39 38.85 13.36
CA ALA A 150 13.25 39.99 12.44
C ALA A 150 13.47 39.68 10.95
N GLY A 151 14.11 38.54 10.63
CA GLY A 151 14.24 38.00 9.26
C GLY A 151 13.34 36.79 9.00
N GLY A 152 12.38 36.55 9.90
CA GLY A 152 11.41 35.46 9.88
C GLY A 152 10.24 35.70 8.93
N ALA A 153 9.57 34.62 8.55
CA ALA A 153 8.41 34.63 7.68
C ALA A 153 7.36 33.61 8.10
N VAL A 154 6.10 33.90 7.81
CA VAL A 154 4.97 32.98 7.90
C VAL A 154 4.51 32.59 6.50
N ILE A 155 4.18 31.32 6.31
CA ILE A 155 3.49 30.79 5.15
C ILE A 155 2.14 30.28 5.65
N ALA A 156 1.09 31.08 5.46
CA ALA A 156 -0.24 30.80 5.95
C ALA A 156 -1.15 30.37 4.80
N ARG A 157 -1.67 29.15 4.86
CA ARG A 157 -2.60 28.56 3.89
C ARG A 157 -4.02 28.56 4.46
N THR A 158 -5.00 28.72 3.58
CA THR A 158 -6.43 28.50 3.83
C THR A 158 -7.04 27.80 2.62
N ALA A 159 -7.96 26.86 2.84
CA ALA A 159 -8.83 26.36 1.79
C ALA A 159 -9.59 27.51 1.10
N ALA A 160 -9.87 27.36 -0.19
CA ALA A 160 -10.73 28.27 -0.93
C ALA A 160 -12.16 27.70 -1.00
N GLY A 161 -13.17 28.53 -0.68
CA GLY A 161 -14.58 28.11 -0.63
C GLY A 161 -15.25 28.54 0.68
N SER A 162 -16.35 27.90 1.03
CA SER A 162 -17.16 28.21 2.23
C SER A 162 -16.46 27.97 3.56
N ASP A 163 -15.45 27.08 3.56
CA ASP A 163 -14.88 26.50 4.78
C ASP A 163 -13.54 27.15 5.18
N GLY A 164 -13.10 28.15 4.40
CA GLY A 164 -11.86 28.90 4.61
C GLY A 164 -12.04 30.40 4.38
N LEU A 165 -10.96 31.16 4.53
CA LEU A 165 -10.93 32.60 4.31
C LEU A 165 -10.86 32.93 2.81
N GLU A 166 -11.61 33.95 2.38
CA GLU A 166 -11.48 34.45 1.01
C GLU A 166 -10.12 35.13 0.78
N TYR A 167 -9.70 35.24 -0.49
CA TYR A 167 -8.43 35.88 -0.89
C TYR A 167 -8.21 37.25 -0.23
N GLY A 168 -9.25 38.10 -0.18
CA GLY A 168 -9.16 39.43 0.42
C GLY A 168 -9.03 39.38 1.94
N GLU A 169 -9.79 38.52 2.60
CA GLU A 169 -9.76 38.35 4.06
C GLU A 169 -8.39 37.83 4.54
N LEU A 170 -7.82 36.85 3.84
CA LEU A 170 -6.47 36.35 4.14
C LEU A 170 -5.42 37.46 3.97
N TYR A 171 -5.50 38.24 2.89
CA TYR A 171 -4.57 39.34 2.65
C TYR A 171 -4.69 40.44 3.72
N ASP A 172 -5.90 40.87 4.06
CA ASP A 172 -6.15 41.91 5.05
C ASP A 172 -5.69 41.48 6.45
N LEU A 173 -5.99 40.25 6.87
CA LEU A 173 -5.54 39.70 8.16
C LEU A 173 -4.00 39.64 8.27
N VAL A 174 -3.33 39.21 7.20
CA VAL A 174 -1.86 39.02 7.21
C VAL A 174 -1.12 40.35 7.02
N SER A 175 -1.63 41.27 6.20
CA SER A 175 -0.99 42.58 5.93
C SER A 175 -1.08 43.57 7.11
N LEU A 176 -2.03 43.38 8.03
CA LEU A 176 -2.04 44.07 9.32
C LEU A 176 -0.80 43.73 10.18
N GLU A 177 -0.29 42.50 10.07
CA GLU A 177 0.81 42.00 10.91
C GLU A 177 2.18 42.00 10.22
N PHE A 178 2.23 41.91 8.89
CA PHE A 178 3.47 41.79 8.13
C PHE A 178 3.56 42.84 7.01
N PRO A 179 4.66 43.63 6.93
CA PRO A 179 4.80 44.71 5.94
C PRO A 179 5.04 44.21 4.52
N HIS A 180 5.50 42.97 4.34
CA HIS A 180 5.70 42.33 3.05
C HIS A 180 4.86 41.06 2.98
N VAL A 181 3.83 41.07 2.12
CA VAL A 181 2.93 39.94 1.87
C VAL A 181 2.90 39.64 0.37
N THR A 182 3.01 38.37 0.01
CA THR A 182 2.85 37.86 -1.36
C THR A 182 1.80 36.76 -1.34
N MET A 183 0.80 36.88 -2.22
CA MET A 183 -0.30 35.93 -2.33
C MET A 183 0.01 34.91 -3.43
N VAL A 184 -0.16 33.63 -3.12
CA VAL A 184 0.05 32.49 -4.02
C VAL A 184 -1.22 31.64 -4.03
N GLY A 185 -1.62 31.14 -5.20
CA GLY A 185 -2.75 30.22 -5.34
C GLY A 185 -2.29 28.78 -5.49
N GLU A 186 -2.82 27.87 -4.68
CA GLU A 186 -2.67 26.42 -4.90
C GLU A 186 -3.64 25.99 -6.00
N VAL A 187 -3.14 25.54 -7.15
CA VAL A 187 -3.97 25.06 -8.27
C VAL A 187 -3.67 23.59 -8.57
N GLY A 188 -4.70 22.82 -8.93
CA GLY A 188 -4.52 21.45 -9.38
C GLY A 188 -3.84 21.44 -10.76
N PHE A 189 -2.72 20.73 -10.89
CA PHE A 189 -2.00 20.58 -12.15
C PHE A 189 -2.16 19.16 -12.70
N GLY A 190 -2.90 19.02 -13.80
CA GLY A 190 -2.94 17.81 -14.62
C GLY A 190 -2.29 18.09 -15.97
N GLY A 191 -1.20 17.41 -16.29
CA GLY A 191 -0.44 17.68 -17.51
C GLY A 191 0.61 16.61 -17.80
N VAL A 192 1.21 16.69 -18.99
CA VAL A 192 2.31 15.81 -19.44
C VAL A 192 3.58 16.66 -19.52
N ALA A 193 4.62 16.26 -18.79
CA ALA A 193 5.93 16.89 -18.86
C ALA A 193 6.80 16.19 -19.90
N TYR A 194 7.32 16.96 -20.86
CA TYR A 194 8.36 16.51 -21.79
C TYR A 194 9.69 17.11 -21.32
N VAL A 195 10.66 16.27 -20.98
CA VAL A 195 11.95 16.68 -20.42
C VAL A 195 13.07 16.09 -21.27
N GLU A 196 14.01 16.92 -21.70
CA GLU A 196 15.24 16.46 -22.36
C GLU A 196 16.17 15.82 -21.32
N LEU A 197 16.39 14.50 -21.45
CA LEU A 197 17.23 13.75 -20.52
C LEU A 197 18.72 14.06 -20.79
N GLY A 198 19.34 14.83 -19.89
CA GLY A 198 20.76 15.15 -19.92
C GLY A 198 21.10 16.63 -20.11
N ALA A 199 20.10 17.49 -20.33
CA ALA A 199 20.29 18.95 -20.30
C ALA A 199 20.31 19.46 -18.84
N GLU A 200 21.19 20.43 -18.53
CA GLU A 200 21.16 21.12 -17.24
C GLU A 200 19.98 22.12 -17.20
N ALA A 201 19.00 21.82 -16.34
CA ALA A 201 17.94 22.72 -15.87
C ALA A 201 17.31 23.65 -16.95
N PRO A 202 16.57 23.10 -17.94
CA PRO A 202 15.87 23.91 -18.93
C PRO A 202 14.76 24.78 -18.31
N ASP A 203 14.51 25.96 -18.89
CA ASP A 203 13.41 26.85 -18.51
C ASP A 203 12.05 26.14 -18.67
N VAL A 204 11.30 26.00 -17.57
CA VAL A 204 10.01 25.30 -17.56
C VAL A 204 8.94 26.18 -18.19
N THR A 205 8.56 25.84 -19.43
CA THR A 205 7.44 26.49 -20.14
C THR A 205 6.14 25.74 -19.89
N VAL A 206 5.10 26.45 -19.45
CA VAL A 206 3.76 25.87 -19.19
C VAL A 206 2.76 26.43 -20.18
N ASP A 207 2.28 25.58 -21.09
CA ASP A 207 1.18 25.94 -21.98
C ASP A 207 -0.18 25.60 -21.34
N SER A 208 -0.91 26.64 -20.94
CA SER A 208 -2.24 26.50 -20.35
C SER A 208 -3.38 26.55 -21.38
N GLN A 209 -3.11 26.64 -22.70
CA GLN A 209 -4.17 26.79 -23.71
C GLN A 209 -5.16 25.63 -23.78
N LEU A 210 -4.77 24.44 -23.32
CA LEU A 210 -5.60 23.24 -23.29
C LEU A 210 -6.48 23.12 -22.04
N SER A 211 -6.27 23.97 -21.03
CA SER A 211 -7.04 23.97 -19.78
C SER A 211 -7.87 25.24 -19.65
N GLN A 212 -9.08 25.12 -19.10
CA GLN A 212 -9.78 26.30 -18.60
C GLN A 212 -9.07 26.81 -17.33
N PRO A 213 -9.10 28.12 -17.04
CA PRO A 213 -8.55 28.67 -15.81
C PRO A 213 -9.30 28.07 -14.61
N SER A 214 -8.62 27.19 -13.88
CA SER A 214 -9.17 26.56 -12.67
C SER A 214 -9.11 27.54 -11.50
N ALA A 215 -10.14 27.55 -10.66
CA ALA A 215 -10.10 28.29 -9.41
C ALA A 215 -9.04 27.68 -8.47
N PRO A 216 -8.28 28.49 -7.70
CA PRO A 216 -7.40 27.97 -6.66
C PRO A 216 -8.17 27.09 -5.67
N ARG A 217 -7.55 25.98 -5.27
CA ARG A 217 -8.03 25.08 -4.20
C ARG A 217 -7.75 25.65 -2.81
N ALA A 218 -6.69 26.45 -2.70
CA ALA A 218 -6.30 27.14 -1.49
C ALA A 218 -5.59 28.46 -1.83
N TYR A 219 -5.66 29.41 -0.91
CA TYR A 219 -4.87 30.64 -0.93
C TYR A 219 -3.75 30.53 0.08
N ILE A 220 -2.56 31.00 -0.29
CA ILE A 220 -1.35 30.97 0.53
C ILE A 220 -0.81 32.40 0.62
N ALA A 221 -0.70 32.93 1.84
CA ALA A 221 -0.02 34.17 2.12
C ALA A 221 1.41 33.88 2.59
N VAL A 222 2.40 34.29 1.81
CA VAL A 222 3.81 34.31 2.19
C VAL A 222 4.11 35.70 2.74
N ALA A 223 4.42 35.81 4.02
CA ALA A 223 4.50 37.10 4.70
C ALA A 223 5.70 37.23 5.65
N SER A 224 6.32 38.41 5.71
CA SER A 224 7.63 38.61 6.35
C SER A 224 7.90 40.07 6.73
N HIS A 225 8.85 40.27 7.66
CA HIS A 225 9.30 41.60 8.11
C HIS A 225 10.36 42.25 7.22
N ALA A 226 11.09 41.44 6.45
CA ALA A 226 12.06 41.85 5.45
C ALA A 226 11.69 41.21 4.10
N PRO A 227 11.96 41.85 2.94
CA PRO A 227 11.58 41.31 1.64
C PRO A 227 12.08 39.87 1.43
N LEU A 228 11.14 38.95 1.24
CA LEU A 228 11.40 37.55 0.95
C LEU A 228 11.06 37.25 -0.52
N THR A 229 12.04 36.73 -1.26
CA THR A 229 11.84 36.19 -2.61
C THR A 229 11.73 34.67 -2.53
N LEU A 230 10.52 34.15 -2.68
CA LEU A 230 10.28 32.78 -3.15
C LEU A 230 9.97 32.84 -4.64
N ASP A 231 10.09 31.70 -5.33
CA ASP A 231 9.69 31.61 -6.72
C ASP A 231 8.18 31.86 -6.84
N GLY A 232 7.80 32.78 -7.73
CA GLY A 232 6.39 33.16 -7.94
C GLY A 232 5.55 32.05 -8.59
N TYR A 233 6.20 31.00 -9.07
CA TYR A 233 5.57 29.84 -9.70
C TYR A 233 6.43 28.59 -9.47
N ALA A 234 5.81 27.49 -9.08
CA ALA A 234 6.47 26.20 -8.89
C ALA A 234 5.51 25.05 -9.25
N ILE A 235 6.02 24.05 -9.99
CA ILE A 235 5.31 22.79 -10.22
C ILE A 235 5.97 21.73 -9.36
N ILE A 236 5.18 21.07 -8.50
CA ILE A 236 5.68 20.05 -7.58
C ILE A 236 5.04 18.73 -7.95
N GLN A 237 5.86 17.77 -8.37
CA GLN A 237 5.40 16.42 -8.64
C GLN A 237 5.06 15.72 -7.32
N LEU A 238 3.80 15.33 -7.18
CA LEU A 238 3.38 14.34 -6.19
C LEU A 238 3.43 12.95 -6.85
N PRO A 239 3.73 11.86 -6.10
CA PRO A 239 3.58 10.51 -6.64
C PRO A 239 2.14 10.29 -7.07
N ASP A 240 1.93 9.52 -8.14
CA ASP A 240 0.61 9.30 -8.74
C ASP A 240 -0.42 8.89 -7.69
N ALA A 241 -1.25 9.87 -7.32
CA ALA A 241 -2.51 9.58 -6.68
C ALA A 241 -3.33 8.78 -7.72
N ALA A 242 -3.78 7.58 -7.33
CA ALA A 242 -4.75 6.82 -8.11
C ALA A 242 -5.87 7.78 -8.56
N PRO A 243 -6.29 7.72 -9.84
CA PRO A 243 -6.96 8.81 -10.54
C PRO A 243 -8.01 9.44 -9.65
N SER A 244 -7.84 10.72 -9.34
CA SER A 244 -8.65 11.42 -8.34
C SER A 244 -10.12 11.33 -8.75
N VAL A 245 -10.83 10.42 -8.07
CA VAL A 245 -12.28 10.22 -8.18
C VAL A 245 -12.89 11.61 -8.12
N SER A 246 -13.55 12.01 -9.21
CA SER A 246 -13.95 13.40 -9.39
C SER A 246 -14.86 13.84 -8.25
N ASP A 247 -14.90 15.13 -7.91
CA ASP A 247 -15.76 15.60 -6.82
C ASP A 247 -17.23 15.21 -7.05
N ALA A 248 -17.66 15.11 -8.32
CA ALA A 248 -18.96 14.59 -8.72
C ALA A 248 -19.15 13.06 -8.50
N GLU A 249 -18.09 12.25 -8.56
CA GLU A 249 -18.14 10.83 -8.19
C GLU A 249 -18.06 10.64 -6.67
N ARG A 250 -17.33 11.52 -5.97
CA ARG A 250 -17.26 11.56 -4.51
C ARG A 250 -18.62 11.95 -3.92
N GLU A 251 -19.26 12.98 -4.47
CA GLU A 251 -20.64 13.38 -4.14
C GLU A 251 -21.65 12.27 -4.46
N ARG A 252 -21.48 11.51 -5.55
CA ARG A 252 -22.30 10.31 -5.83
C ARG A 252 -22.08 9.18 -4.81
N LEU A 253 -20.84 8.97 -4.37
CA LEU A 253 -20.50 7.97 -3.34
C LEU A 253 -21.06 8.36 -1.96
N GLU A 254 -20.96 9.64 -1.59
CA GLU A 254 -21.53 10.18 -0.35
C GLU A 254 -23.06 10.17 -0.38
N ALA A 255 -23.69 10.53 -1.51
CA ALA A 255 -25.13 10.39 -1.70
C ALA A 255 -25.58 8.92 -1.64
N GLY A 256 -24.79 7.99 -2.18
CA GLY A 256 -25.01 6.55 -2.09
C GLY A 256 -24.90 6.01 -0.66
N LEU A 257 -23.90 6.43 0.10
CA LEU A 257 -23.74 6.11 1.52
C LEU A 257 -24.90 6.66 2.36
N ALA A 258 -25.29 7.92 2.15
CA ALA A 258 -26.42 8.55 2.84
C ALA A 258 -27.77 7.90 2.49
N GLU A 259 -27.91 7.28 1.31
CA GLU A 259 -29.07 6.46 0.94
C GLU A 259 -29.04 5.10 1.66
N VAL A 260 -27.88 4.44 1.73
CA VAL A 260 -27.72 3.17 2.47
C VAL A 260 -27.98 3.35 3.97
N GLU A 261 -27.53 4.45 4.59
CA GLU A 261 -27.83 4.75 6.01
C GLU A 261 -29.31 5.04 6.24
N ARG A 262 -29.99 5.72 5.31
CA ARG A 262 -31.46 5.92 5.36
C ARG A 262 -32.22 4.60 5.21
N GLN A 263 -31.72 3.67 4.40
CA GLN A 263 -32.30 2.33 4.28
C GLN A 263 -32.04 1.49 5.53
N ARG A 264 -30.84 1.56 6.12
CA ARG A 264 -30.50 0.84 7.36
C ARG A 264 -31.37 1.29 8.54
N THR A 265 -31.49 2.60 8.74
CA THR A 265 -32.33 3.17 9.81
C THR A 265 -33.82 2.85 9.59
N HIS A 266 -34.28 2.80 8.34
CA HIS A 266 -35.63 2.33 8.04
C HIS A 266 -35.85 0.84 8.39
N VAL A 267 -34.91 -0.05 8.08
CA VAL A 267 -34.98 -1.46 8.48
C VAL A 267 -34.92 -1.63 10.00
N GLU A 268 -34.04 -0.88 10.69
CA GLU A 268 -33.97 -0.87 12.16
C GLU A 268 -35.33 -0.48 12.76
N THR A 269 -35.98 0.59 12.28
CA THR A 269 -37.32 0.97 12.76
C THR A 269 -38.42 -0.05 12.47
N LEU A 270 -38.35 -0.80 11.38
CA LEU A 270 -39.31 -1.87 11.07
C LEU A 270 -39.16 -3.08 12.00
N LEU A 271 -37.93 -3.49 12.31
CA LEU A 271 -37.65 -4.53 13.31
C LEU A 271 -38.18 -4.11 14.69
N ASP A 272 -37.92 -2.86 15.08
CA ASP A 272 -38.39 -2.25 16.31
C ASP A 272 -39.93 -2.20 16.41
N THR A 273 -40.66 -2.15 15.29
CA THR A 273 -42.13 -2.29 15.29
C THR A 273 -42.59 -3.75 15.40
N LEU A 274 -41.93 -4.68 14.71
CA LEU A 274 -42.25 -6.11 14.76
C LEU A 274 -42.04 -6.69 16.16
N ASP A 275 -40.97 -6.32 16.86
CA ASP A 275 -40.72 -6.77 18.24
C ASP A 275 -41.82 -6.29 19.21
N ARG A 276 -42.27 -5.04 19.07
CA ARG A 276 -43.38 -4.48 19.87
C ARG A 276 -44.72 -5.14 19.56
N GLU A 277 -44.94 -5.62 18.34
CA GLU A 277 -46.13 -6.38 17.98
C GLU A 277 -46.04 -7.84 18.45
N GLY A 278 -44.86 -8.46 18.38
CA GLY A 278 -44.56 -9.76 18.98
C GLY A 278 -44.82 -9.78 20.49
N GLU A 279 -44.34 -8.77 21.22
CA GLU A 279 -44.64 -8.62 22.66
C GLU A 279 -46.14 -8.51 22.95
N LYS A 280 -46.88 -7.73 22.16
CA LYS A 280 -48.35 -7.60 22.30
C LYS A 280 -49.05 -8.94 22.04
N GLY A 281 -48.65 -9.65 20.99
CA GLY A 281 -49.16 -10.98 20.66
C GLY A 281 -48.90 -11.98 21.80
N MET A 282 -47.71 -11.96 22.38
CA MET A 282 -47.34 -12.85 23.49
C MET A 282 -48.14 -12.55 24.77
N ARG A 283 -48.42 -11.27 25.07
CA ARG A 283 -49.31 -10.87 26.18
C ARG A 283 -50.74 -11.34 25.95
N LEU A 284 -51.29 -11.14 24.75
CA LEU A 284 -52.64 -11.61 24.41
C LEU A 284 -52.76 -13.15 24.46
N ALA A 285 -51.73 -13.87 24.04
CA ALA A 285 -51.68 -15.33 24.17
C ALA A 285 -51.70 -15.79 25.64
N MET A 286 -50.92 -15.13 26.50
CA MET A 286 -50.88 -15.40 27.95
C MET A 286 -52.21 -15.05 28.64
N GLU A 287 -52.85 -13.94 28.28
CA GLU A 287 -54.20 -13.59 28.75
C GLU A 287 -55.24 -14.64 28.33
N LEU A 288 -55.14 -15.15 27.10
CA LEU A 288 -56.05 -16.17 26.57
C LEU A 288 -55.85 -17.54 27.23
N GLU A 289 -54.61 -17.93 27.57
CA GLU A 289 -54.31 -19.14 28.35
C GLU A 289 -54.89 -19.05 29.77
N VAL A 290 -54.71 -17.90 30.46
CA VAL A 290 -55.30 -17.64 31.78
C VAL A 290 -56.83 -17.68 31.73
N ALA A 291 -57.44 -17.07 30.70
CA ALA A 291 -58.88 -17.11 30.49
C ALA A 291 -59.39 -18.54 30.26
N GLN A 292 -58.74 -19.32 29.38
CA GLN A 292 -59.08 -20.73 29.14
C GLN A 292 -58.99 -21.57 30.42
N LYS A 293 -57.93 -21.40 31.21
CA LYS A 293 -57.76 -22.11 32.48
C LYS A 293 -58.88 -21.78 33.47
N SER A 294 -59.19 -20.50 33.64
CA SER A 294 -60.29 -20.07 34.53
C SER A 294 -61.66 -20.61 34.08
N LEU A 295 -61.88 -20.77 32.77
CA LEU A 295 -63.12 -21.35 32.22
C LEU A 295 -63.18 -22.87 32.48
N VAL A 296 -62.06 -23.58 32.39
CA VAL A 296 -61.98 -25.00 32.77
C VAL A 296 -62.25 -25.18 34.27
N ASP A 297 -61.64 -24.36 35.13
CA ASP A 297 -61.85 -24.39 36.58
C ASP A 297 -63.31 -24.08 36.96
N ALA A 298 -63.92 -23.05 36.33
CA ALA A 298 -65.33 -22.72 36.53
C ALA A 298 -66.27 -23.84 36.03
N ARG A 299 -65.93 -24.51 34.93
CA ARG A 299 -66.69 -25.68 34.42
C ARG A 299 -66.58 -26.88 35.35
N ALA A 300 -65.42 -27.11 35.97
CA ALA A 300 -65.23 -28.15 36.97
C ALA A 300 -66.03 -27.86 38.25
N GLN A 301 -66.05 -26.61 38.72
CA GLN A 301 -66.89 -26.20 39.85
C GLN A 301 -68.39 -26.39 39.54
N ALA A 302 -68.84 -25.99 38.35
CA ALA A 302 -70.22 -26.18 37.92
C ALA A 302 -70.61 -27.67 37.79
N SER A 303 -69.70 -28.56 37.38
CA SER A 303 -70.01 -29.99 37.34
C SER A 303 -70.11 -30.63 38.73
N VAL A 304 -69.34 -30.14 39.72
CA VAL A 304 -69.46 -30.56 41.12
C VAL A 304 -70.80 -30.13 41.71
N THR A 305 -71.20 -28.87 41.57
CA THR A 305 -72.49 -28.40 42.13
C THR A 305 -73.70 -29.04 41.47
N ILE A 306 -73.63 -29.36 40.17
CA ILE A 306 -74.67 -30.16 39.49
C ILE A 306 -74.72 -31.59 40.06
N ALA A 307 -73.58 -32.23 40.31
CA ALA A 307 -73.54 -33.57 40.88
C ALA A 307 -74.10 -33.61 42.32
N GLU A 308 -73.75 -32.63 43.16
CA GLU A 308 -74.30 -32.46 44.51
C GLU A 308 -75.83 -32.25 44.48
N ALA A 309 -76.33 -31.38 43.58
CA ALA A 309 -77.76 -31.15 43.41
C ALA A 309 -78.51 -32.39 42.90
N MET A 310 -77.91 -33.17 41.98
CA MET A 310 -78.48 -34.44 41.52
C MET A 310 -78.53 -35.47 42.65
N GLN A 311 -77.47 -35.59 43.45
CA GLN A 311 -77.45 -36.50 44.60
C GLN A 311 -78.52 -36.12 45.63
N ALA A 312 -78.62 -34.84 46.01
CA ALA A 312 -79.64 -34.36 46.96
C ALA A 312 -81.07 -34.60 46.44
N SER A 313 -81.30 -34.42 45.13
CA SER A 313 -82.58 -34.73 44.48
C SER A 313 -82.89 -36.24 44.52
N GLN A 314 -81.89 -37.09 44.30
CA GLN A 314 -82.03 -38.54 44.34
C GLN A 314 -82.28 -39.06 45.77
N GLU A 315 -81.60 -38.50 46.77
CA GLU A 315 -81.86 -38.78 48.19
C GLU A 315 -83.28 -38.36 48.62
N ALA A 316 -83.74 -37.18 48.19
CA ALA A 316 -85.11 -36.72 48.42
C ALA A 316 -86.16 -37.64 47.76
N SER A 317 -85.89 -38.11 46.54
CA SER A 317 -86.74 -39.07 45.83
C SER A 317 -86.85 -40.41 46.55
N VAL A 318 -85.72 -40.97 47.02
CA VAL A 318 -85.70 -42.21 47.81
C VAL A 318 -86.43 -42.04 49.15
N ALA A 319 -86.26 -40.89 49.83
CA ALA A 319 -86.99 -40.60 51.06
C ALA A 319 -88.51 -40.49 50.84
N LEU A 320 -88.94 -39.91 49.70
CA LEU A 320 -90.35 -39.83 49.32
C LEU A 320 -90.94 -41.20 48.96
N GLN A 321 -90.20 -42.04 48.23
CA GLN A 321 -90.58 -43.43 47.96
C GLN A 321 -90.72 -44.26 49.24
N ALA A 322 -89.79 -44.11 50.20
CA ALA A 322 -89.84 -44.79 51.48
C ALA A 322 -91.06 -44.35 52.33
N ARG A 323 -91.42 -43.06 52.32
CA ARG A 323 -92.65 -42.56 52.95
C ARG A 323 -93.91 -43.15 52.30
N LEU A 324 -93.98 -43.15 50.97
CA LEU A 324 -95.12 -43.70 50.24
C LEU A 324 -95.29 -45.22 50.51
N ALA A 325 -94.19 -45.97 50.58
CA ALA A 325 -94.21 -47.39 50.93
C ALA A 325 -94.73 -47.62 52.36
N ALA A 326 -94.27 -46.83 53.34
CA ALA A 326 -94.75 -46.91 54.71
C ALA A 326 -96.24 -46.54 54.85
N GLU A 327 -96.71 -45.55 54.08
CA GLU A 327 -98.13 -45.16 54.04
C GLU A 327 -99.00 -46.27 53.43
N LEU A 328 -98.57 -46.87 52.31
CA LEU A 328 -99.25 -47.99 51.67
C LEU A 328 -99.27 -49.25 52.56
N GLU A 329 -98.19 -49.54 53.29
CA GLU A 329 -98.21 -50.60 54.33
C GLU A 329 -99.18 -50.27 55.47
N GLY A 330 -99.26 -49.02 55.89
CA GLY A 330 -100.20 -48.56 56.91
C GLY A 330 -101.66 -48.76 56.46
N GLN A 331 -101.99 -48.35 55.23
CA GLN A 331 -103.30 -48.56 54.62
C GLN A 331 -103.63 -50.05 54.45
N LEU A 332 -102.64 -50.88 54.06
CA LEU A 332 -102.84 -52.32 53.92
C LEU A 332 -103.12 -52.99 55.28
N ARG A 333 -102.38 -52.63 56.34
CA ARG A 333 -102.63 -53.12 57.71
C ARG A 333 -104.00 -52.66 58.23
N ALA A 334 -104.37 -51.40 57.99
CA ALA A 334 -105.69 -50.87 58.36
C ALA A 334 -106.83 -51.64 57.66
N ALA A 335 -106.71 -51.87 56.35
CA ALA A 335 -107.67 -52.67 55.59
C ALA A 335 -107.73 -54.12 56.08
N GLN A 336 -106.59 -54.75 56.39
CA GLN A 336 -106.56 -56.10 56.97
C GLN A 336 -107.27 -56.17 58.32
N THR A 337 -107.07 -55.19 59.21
CA THR A 337 -107.78 -55.12 60.50
C THR A 337 -109.28 -54.85 60.34
N GLU A 338 -109.68 -54.05 59.34
CA GLU A 338 -111.09 -53.87 59.01
C GLU A 338 -111.72 -55.16 58.49
N PHE A 339 -111.03 -55.90 57.60
CA PHE A 339 -111.50 -57.19 57.09
C PHE A 339 -111.62 -58.25 58.20
N THR A 340 -110.67 -58.34 59.14
CA THR A 340 -110.81 -59.26 60.28
C THR A 340 -111.96 -58.86 61.20
N SER A 341 -112.13 -57.56 61.50
CA SER A 341 -113.28 -57.06 62.26
C SER A 341 -114.62 -57.39 61.59
N ARG A 342 -114.71 -57.28 60.25
CA ARG A 342 -115.91 -57.65 59.49
C ARG A 342 -116.17 -59.17 59.48
N ILE A 343 -115.13 -60.00 59.54
CA ILE A 343 -115.27 -61.45 59.69
C ILE A 343 -115.79 -61.79 61.09
N GLU A 344 -115.22 -61.21 62.15
CA GLU A 344 -115.70 -61.39 63.52
C GLU A 344 -117.15 -60.91 63.70
N GLU A 345 -117.54 -59.78 63.09
CA GLU A 345 -118.93 -59.33 63.05
C GLU A 345 -119.86 -60.29 62.31
N ALA A 346 -119.41 -60.88 61.19
CA ALA A 346 -120.20 -61.86 60.43
C ALA A 346 -120.37 -63.19 61.20
N GLU A 347 -119.32 -63.66 61.88
CA GLU A 347 -119.38 -64.83 62.78
C GLU A 347 -120.31 -64.57 63.97
N ALA A 348 -120.26 -63.38 64.58
CA ALA A 348 -121.19 -62.97 65.62
C ALA A 348 -122.65 -62.91 65.13
N GLN A 349 -122.89 -62.45 63.90
CA GLN A 349 -124.22 -62.44 63.29
C GLN A 349 -124.74 -63.86 63.02
N LEU A 350 -123.89 -64.79 62.58
CA LEU A 350 -124.24 -66.20 62.42
C LEU A 350 -124.61 -66.87 63.76
N LEU A 351 -123.83 -66.62 64.82
CA LEU A 351 -124.17 -67.09 66.18
C LEU A 351 -125.52 -66.57 66.69
N VAL A 352 -125.88 -65.33 66.34
CA VAL A 352 -127.21 -64.76 66.65
C VAL A 352 -128.32 -65.42 65.82
N GLN A 353 -128.08 -65.77 64.55
CA GLN A 353 -129.03 -66.53 63.73
C GLN A 353 -129.23 -67.96 64.25
N ASP A 354 -128.17 -68.67 64.63
CA ASP A 354 -128.27 -70.00 65.24
C ASP A 354 -129.05 -69.96 66.56
N ALA A 355 -128.82 -68.94 67.40
CA ALA A 355 -129.61 -68.72 68.61
C ALA A 355 -131.11 -68.42 68.32
N GLN A 356 -131.42 -67.77 67.19
CA GLN A 356 -132.80 -67.58 66.73
C GLN A 356 -133.45 -68.88 66.22
N ILE A 357 -132.70 -69.72 65.49
CA ILE A 357 -133.17 -71.05 65.05
C ILE A 357 -133.47 -71.94 66.27
N VAL A 358 -132.60 -71.94 67.28
CA VAL A 358 -132.84 -72.67 68.53
C VAL A 358 -134.08 -72.15 69.27
N ARG A 359 -134.32 -70.83 69.32
CA ARG A 359 -135.56 -70.27 69.88
C ARG A 359 -136.82 -70.73 69.13
N LEU A 360 -136.82 -70.63 67.80
CA LEU A 360 -137.96 -71.06 66.98
C LEU A 360 -138.24 -72.56 67.12
N SER A 361 -137.20 -73.39 67.32
CA SER A 361 -137.36 -74.82 67.61
C SER A 361 -138.02 -75.09 68.97
N LYS A 362 -137.78 -74.24 69.97
CA LYS A 362 -138.35 -74.33 71.32
C LYS A 362 -139.81 -73.89 71.36
N ASP A 363 -140.13 -72.78 70.68
CA ASP A 363 -141.51 -72.26 70.64
C ASP A 363 -142.47 -73.22 69.92
N LEU A 364 -141.97 -74.03 68.97
CA LEU A 364 -142.73 -75.10 68.31
C LEU A 364 -143.05 -76.29 69.24
N ILE A 365 -142.21 -76.54 70.26
CA ILE A 365 -142.41 -77.58 71.27
C ILE A 365 -143.42 -77.11 72.34
N ASP A 366 -143.31 -75.87 72.80
CA ASP A 366 -144.21 -75.30 73.81
C ASP A 366 -145.63 -75.05 73.25
N ALA A 367 -145.79 -74.86 71.93
CA ALA A 367 -147.09 -74.84 71.26
C ALA A 367 -147.80 -76.20 71.22
N LYS A 368 -147.05 -77.32 71.28
CA LYS A 368 -147.60 -78.68 71.21
C LYS A 368 -148.21 -79.15 72.55
N ASN A 369 -147.71 -78.64 73.68
CA ASN A 369 -148.07 -79.12 75.02
C ASN A 369 -149.28 -78.42 75.67
N ARG A 370 -150.03 -77.58 74.94
CA ARG A 370 -151.14 -76.75 75.48
C ARG A 370 -152.53 -77.11 74.96
N LEU A 371 -152.72 -78.32 74.40
CA LEU A 371 -153.95 -78.67 73.66
C LEU A 371 -154.77 -79.84 74.23
N GLU A 372 -154.51 -80.33 75.45
CA GLU A 372 -155.29 -81.42 76.06
C GLU A 372 -155.77 -81.15 77.50
N GLN A 373 -157.12 -81.13 77.62
CA GLN A 373 -157.99 -81.47 78.77
C GLN A 373 -158.53 -80.38 79.76
N PRO A 374 -159.75 -80.58 80.33
CA PRO A 374 -160.68 -79.46 80.57
C PRO A 374 -161.48 -79.42 81.90
N LEU A 375 -162.22 -78.31 82.08
CA LEU A 375 -163.54 -78.15 82.75
C LEU A 375 -163.76 -78.62 84.22
N SER A 376 -163.91 -77.64 85.13
CA SER A 376 -165.14 -77.48 85.95
C SER A 376 -165.25 -76.13 86.69
N THR A 377 -166.50 -75.67 86.86
CA THR A 377 -166.97 -74.52 87.66
C THR A 377 -167.59 -75.08 88.99
N PRO A 378 -168.37 -74.36 89.86
CA PRO A 378 -168.82 -72.95 89.85
C PRO A 378 -168.85 -72.19 91.22
N SER A 379 -168.90 -70.84 91.17
CA SER A 379 -169.65 -69.88 92.03
C SER A 379 -169.57 -69.91 93.60
N PRO A 380 -170.11 -68.90 94.32
CA PRO A 380 -170.30 -67.47 93.99
C PRO A 380 -169.86 -66.46 95.10
N VAL A 381 -169.60 -65.18 94.72
CA VAL A 381 -170.09 -63.89 95.33
C VAL A 381 -170.03 -63.76 96.89
N VAL A 382 -169.31 -62.83 97.57
CA VAL A 382 -169.16 -61.35 97.47
C VAL A 382 -167.79 -60.86 98.04
N ASP A 383 -167.29 -59.70 97.60
CA ASP A 383 -166.26 -58.76 98.15
C ASP A 383 -165.10 -59.23 99.06
N ASP A 384 -163.85 -59.07 98.56
CA ASP A 384 -162.70 -58.52 99.34
C ASP A 384 -161.48 -58.16 98.42
N SER A 385 -161.68 -57.35 97.37
CA SER A 385 -160.76 -57.29 96.22
C SER A 385 -160.07 -55.94 95.92
N GLN A 386 -159.60 -55.21 96.95
CA GLN A 386 -158.80 -53.98 96.74
C GLN A 386 -157.39 -53.95 97.36
N LEU A 387 -156.99 -54.91 98.20
CA LEU A 387 -155.69 -54.87 98.88
C LEU A 387 -154.61 -55.85 98.38
N LYS A 388 -154.92 -56.83 97.51
CA LYS A 388 -153.92 -57.75 96.92
C LYS A 388 -153.50 -57.45 95.48
N VAL A 389 -154.17 -56.53 94.79
CA VAL A 389 -153.84 -56.14 93.41
C VAL A 389 -152.64 -55.17 93.36
N LEU A 390 -152.26 -54.56 94.48
CA LEU A 390 -151.15 -53.58 94.54
C LEU A 390 -149.77 -54.24 94.72
N GLU A 391 -149.63 -55.35 95.45
CA GLU A 391 -148.35 -56.09 95.56
C GLU A 391 -147.90 -56.70 94.22
N GLY A 392 -148.84 -57.18 93.40
CA GLY A 392 -148.56 -57.67 92.05
C GLY A 392 -148.11 -56.58 91.07
N ARG A 393 -148.42 -55.31 91.34
CA ARG A 393 -147.98 -54.17 90.50
C ARG A 393 -146.62 -53.63 90.91
N ALA A 394 -146.21 -53.77 92.17
CA ALA A 394 -144.86 -53.42 92.63
C ALA A 394 -143.79 -54.33 92.00
N THR A 395 -143.93 -55.65 92.11
CA THR A 395 -142.94 -56.62 91.58
C THR A 395 -142.84 -56.63 90.05
N ALA A 396 -143.85 -56.13 89.32
CA ALA A 396 -143.80 -55.92 87.88
C ALA A 396 -143.16 -54.57 87.49
N ALA A 397 -143.16 -53.57 88.38
CA ALA A 397 -142.47 -52.31 88.19
C ALA A 397 -140.95 -52.47 88.39
N ASP A 398 -140.53 -53.19 89.44
CA ASP A 398 -139.10 -53.40 89.73
C ASP A 398 -138.36 -54.12 88.59
N ARG A 399 -139.00 -55.12 87.95
CA ARG A 399 -138.41 -55.79 86.77
C ARG A 399 -138.27 -54.88 85.56
N ARG A 400 -139.19 -53.91 85.39
CA ARG A 400 -139.08 -52.89 84.33
C ARG A 400 -138.02 -51.85 84.66
N ALA A 401 -137.87 -51.46 85.92
CA ALA A 401 -136.79 -50.60 86.38
C ALA A 401 -135.40 -51.25 86.18
N ALA A 402 -135.27 -52.55 86.49
CA ALA A 402 -134.03 -53.30 86.25
C ALA A 402 -133.69 -53.39 84.75
N ALA A 403 -134.66 -53.71 83.89
CA ALA A 403 -134.46 -53.76 82.44
C ALA A 403 -134.08 -52.39 81.84
N ALA A 404 -134.76 -51.32 82.25
CA ALA A 404 -134.41 -49.96 81.86
C ALA A 404 -133.02 -49.55 82.37
N SER A 405 -132.62 -49.98 83.57
CA SER A 405 -131.28 -49.72 84.10
C SER A 405 -130.18 -50.42 83.29
N THR A 406 -130.42 -51.63 82.78
CA THR A 406 -129.47 -52.31 81.88
C THR A 406 -129.38 -51.63 80.52
N GLU A 407 -130.50 -51.17 79.96
CA GLU A 407 -130.55 -50.47 78.67
C GLU A 407 -129.86 -49.10 78.75
N VAL A 408 -130.07 -48.35 79.84
CA VAL A 408 -129.35 -47.09 80.14
C VAL A 408 -127.85 -47.33 80.31
N ALA A 409 -127.43 -48.42 80.96
CA ALA A 409 -126.01 -48.76 81.09
C ALA A 409 -125.36 -49.11 79.74
N GLU A 410 -126.07 -49.83 78.86
CA GLU A 410 -125.60 -50.14 77.51
C GLU A 410 -125.50 -48.90 76.62
N LEU A 411 -126.52 -48.03 76.65
CA LEU A 411 -126.51 -46.74 75.94
C LEU A 411 -125.40 -45.82 76.46
N THR A 412 -125.11 -45.82 77.77
CA THR A 412 -124.01 -45.04 78.34
C THR A 412 -122.65 -45.55 77.82
N ARG A 413 -122.42 -46.87 77.77
CA ARG A 413 -121.20 -47.44 77.15
C ARG A 413 -121.07 -47.08 75.67
N LYS A 414 -122.17 -47.15 74.90
CA LYS A 414 -122.16 -46.75 73.48
C LYS A 414 -121.85 -45.26 73.31
N LEU A 415 -122.33 -44.40 74.21
CA LEU A 415 -122.01 -42.97 74.22
C LEU A 415 -120.53 -42.70 74.57
N GLU A 416 -119.96 -43.43 75.53
CA GLU A 416 -118.54 -43.30 75.89
C GLU A 416 -117.61 -43.81 74.78
N ALA A 417 -117.94 -44.94 74.14
CA ALA A 417 -117.21 -45.44 72.97
C ALA A 417 -117.27 -44.43 71.79
N ALA A 418 -118.45 -43.87 71.50
CA ALA A 418 -118.61 -42.84 70.48
C ALA A 418 -117.79 -41.57 70.79
N ARG A 419 -117.68 -41.18 72.07
CA ARG A 419 -116.84 -40.05 72.50
C ARG A 419 -115.35 -40.35 72.39
N ALA A 420 -114.92 -41.57 72.70
CA ALA A 420 -113.53 -42.00 72.51
C ALA A 420 -113.13 -41.95 71.03
N ASN A 421 -113.97 -42.48 70.14
CA ASN A 421 -113.73 -42.45 68.69
C ASN A 421 -113.73 -41.02 68.14
N ALA A 422 -114.63 -40.15 68.62
CA ALA A 422 -114.63 -38.73 68.25
C ALA A 422 -113.37 -37.98 68.71
N ALA A 423 -112.83 -38.32 69.90
CA ALA A 423 -111.56 -37.77 70.37
C ALA A 423 -110.35 -38.28 69.55
N GLN A 424 -110.36 -39.55 69.15
CA GLN A 424 -109.33 -40.13 68.27
C GLN A 424 -109.32 -39.42 66.90
N HIS A 425 -110.47 -39.29 66.23
CA HIS A 425 -110.54 -38.59 64.95
C HIS A 425 -110.18 -37.10 65.05
N ALA A 426 -110.44 -36.44 66.19
CA ALA A 426 -109.97 -35.08 66.43
C ALA A 426 -108.44 -35.00 66.56
N ALA A 427 -107.80 -36.02 67.14
CA ALA A 427 -106.34 -36.11 67.20
C ALA A 427 -105.75 -36.37 65.80
N GLU A 428 -106.29 -37.34 65.04
CA GLU A 428 -105.89 -37.62 63.66
C GLU A 428 -106.02 -36.39 62.75
N LEU A 429 -107.12 -35.63 62.87
CA LEU A 429 -107.31 -34.37 62.14
C LEU A 429 -106.33 -33.27 62.55
N SER A 430 -105.88 -33.25 63.80
CA SER A 430 -104.88 -32.27 64.26
C SER A 430 -103.47 -32.62 63.77
N GLN A 431 -103.13 -33.91 63.77
CA GLN A 431 -101.87 -34.43 63.20
C GLN A 431 -101.79 -34.17 61.69
N ALA A 432 -102.83 -34.53 60.92
CA ALA A 432 -102.89 -34.28 59.48
C ALA A 432 -102.79 -32.79 59.10
N LYS A 433 -103.26 -31.88 59.97
CA LYS A 433 -103.08 -30.43 59.79
C LYS A 433 -101.64 -29.98 60.04
N ALA A 434 -100.96 -30.56 61.04
CA ALA A 434 -99.55 -30.27 61.32
C ALA A 434 -98.65 -30.77 60.18
N ASP A 435 -98.88 -31.99 59.69
CA ASP A 435 -98.12 -32.58 58.57
C ASP A 435 -98.32 -31.80 57.27
N ARG A 436 -99.56 -31.32 57.01
CA ARG A 436 -99.84 -30.42 55.89
C ARG A 436 -99.10 -29.09 55.99
N LEU A 437 -99.04 -28.46 57.18
CA LEU A 437 -98.27 -27.23 57.39
C LEU A 437 -96.77 -27.45 57.14
N GLY A 438 -96.21 -28.57 57.59
CA GLY A 438 -94.83 -28.96 57.29
C GLY A 438 -94.58 -29.19 55.79
N ALA A 439 -95.55 -29.73 55.06
CA ALA A 439 -95.49 -29.88 53.61
C ALA A 439 -95.58 -28.54 52.87
N GLU A 440 -96.42 -27.60 53.34
CA GLU A 440 -96.53 -26.25 52.77
C GLU A 440 -95.23 -25.44 53.01
N GLU A 441 -94.57 -25.55 54.17
CA GLU A 441 -93.24 -24.96 54.39
C GLU A 441 -92.15 -25.59 53.53
N ALA A 442 -92.17 -26.91 53.33
CA ALA A 442 -91.22 -27.60 52.45
C ALA A 442 -91.41 -27.18 50.99
N ALA A 443 -92.66 -27.03 50.53
CA ALA A 443 -92.98 -26.52 49.20
C ALA A 443 -92.50 -25.07 49.01
N ALA A 444 -92.68 -24.20 50.02
CA ALA A 444 -92.19 -22.82 49.98
C ALA A 444 -90.66 -22.75 49.87
N LYS A 445 -89.92 -23.60 50.60
CA LYS A 445 -88.46 -23.71 50.50
C LYS A 445 -88.00 -24.21 49.13
N ALA A 446 -88.69 -25.19 48.55
CA ALA A 446 -88.41 -25.67 47.20
C ALA A 446 -88.64 -24.57 46.14
N LEU A 447 -89.71 -23.78 46.30
CA LEU A 447 -90.03 -22.68 45.38
C LEU A 447 -88.98 -21.56 45.44
N ALA A 448 -88.50 -21.21 46.64
CA ALA A 448 -87.38 -20.28 46.81
C ALA A 448 -86.08 -20.78 46.15
N ALA A 449 -85.74 -22.07 46.29
CA ALA A 449 -84.58 -22.66 45.62
C ALA A 449 -84.72 -22.66 44.08
N VAL A 450 -85.94 -22.85 43.55
CA VAL A 450 -86.21 -22.72 42.11
C VAL A 450 -86.02 -21.28 41.64
N GLU A 451 -86.46 -20.28 42.40
CA GLU A 451 -86.21 -18.87 42.06
C GLU A 451 -84.71 -18.50 42.10
N GLU A 452 -83.94 -19.09 43.02
CA GLU A 452 -82.49 -18.89 43.10
C GLU A 452 -81.77 -19.53 41.92
N LEU A 453 -82.16 -20.75 41.53
CA LEU A 453 -81.67 -21.41 40.30
C LEU A 453 -82.08 -20.64 39.03
N GLN A 454 -83.28 -20.05 38.97
CA GLN A 454 -83.70 -19.20 37.86
C GLN A 454 -82.87 -17.90 37.78
N ARG A 455 -82.54 -17.28 38.92
CA ARG A 455 -81.63 -16.13 38.96
C ARG A 455 -80.24 -16.53 38.45
N ALA A 456 -79.67 -17.62 38.96
CA ALA A 456 -78.37 -18.14 38.53
C ALA A 456 -78.34 -18.49 37.03
N LEU A 457 -79.41 -19.08 36.49
CA LEU A 457 -79.56 -19.34 35.06
C LEU A 457 -79.58 -18.03 34.25
N SER A 458 -80.36 -17.02 34.69
CA SER A 458 -80.40 -15.72 34.00
C SER A 458 -79.07 -14.97 34.04
N GLU A 459 -78.24 -15.19 35.06
CA GLU A 459 -76.86 -14.66 35.11
C GLU A 459 -75.92 -15.45 34.20
N ALA A 460 -76.06 -16.78 34.13
CA ALA A 460 -75.31 -17.62 33.20
C ALA A 460 -75.66 -17.28 31.74
N GLU A 461 -76.93 -17.01 31.42
CA GLU A 461 -77.39 -16.53 30.12
C GLU A 461 -76.82 -15.14 29.78
N LYS A 462 -76.77 -14.21 30.74
CA LYS A 462 -76.12 -12.90 30.53
C LYS A 462 -74.61 -13.02 30.32
N ARG A 463 -73.93 -13.90 31.06
CA ARG A 463 -72.49 -14.20 30.85
C ARG A 463 -72.26 -14.88 29.49
N SER A 464 -73.15 -15.78 29.09
CA SER A 464 -73.16 -16.41 27.76
C SER A 464 -73.34 -15.37 26.64
N ALA A 465 -74.31 -14.46 26.75
CA ALA A 465 -74.50 -13.37 25.80
C ALA A 465 -73.28 -12.43 25.72
N GLY A 466 -72.64 -12.12 26.86
CA GLY A 466 -71.38 -11.40 26.90
C GLY A 466 -70.22 -12.14 26.22
N ALA A 467 -70.12 -13.46 26.42
CA ALA A 467 -69.13 -14.31 25.76
C ALA A 467 -69.39 -14.41 24.24
N ILE A 468 -70.64 -14.43 23.79
CA ILE A 468 -71.01 -14.42 22.36
C ILE A 468 -70.63 -13.07 21.71
N LEU A 469 -70.82 -11.94 22.41
CA LEU A 469 -70.35 -10.63 21.91
C LEU A 469 -68.82 -10.54 21.87
N LEU A 470 -68.11 -11.13 22.83
CA LEU A 470 -66.65 -11.23 22.80
C LEU A 470 -66.15 -12.18 21.71
N ALA A 471 -66.88 -13.27 21.42
CA ALA A 471 -66.59 -14.16 20.30
C ALA A 471 -66.79 -13.45 18.96
N GLY A 472 -67.86 -12.67 18.78
CA GLY A 472 -68.05 -11.85 17.58
C GLY A 472 -66.98 -10.76 17.40
N ALA A 473 -66.46 -10.20 18.51
CA ALA A 473 -65.31 -9.30 18.48
C ALA A 473 -63.98 -10.04 18.18
N ALA A 474 -63.88 -11.32 18.52
CA ALA A 474 -62.75 -12.17 18.13
C ALA A 474 -62.82 -12.58 16.67
N ASP A 475 -64.00 -12.90 16.13
CA ASP A 475 -64.22 -13.15 14.69
C ASP A 475 -63.87 -11.91 13.86
N GLY A 476 -64.31 -10.72 14.26
CA GLY A 476 -63.91 -9.48 13.59
C GLY A 476 -62.39 -9.24 13.59
N ARG A 477 -61.69 -9.65 14.66
CA ARG A 477 -60.22 -9.62 14.71
C ARG A 477 -59.57 -10.73 13.87
N LEU A 478 -60.23 -11.88 13.70
CA LEU A 478 -59.77 -12.93 12.79
C LEU A 478 -59.91 -12.49 11.33
N ASP A 479 -60.96 -11.75 10.98
CA ASP A 479 -61.11 -11.10 9.67
C ASP A 479 -60.04 -10.01 9.46
N GLU A 480 -59.76 -9.16 10.45
CA GLU A 480 -58.65 -8.18 10.41
C GLU A 480 -57.28 -8.86 10.27
N LEU A 481 -57.04 -9.97 10.98
CA LEU A 481 -55.81 -10.76 10.85
C LEU A 481 -55.73 -11.47 9.50
N ALA A 482 -56.85 -11.89 8.92
CA ALA A 482 -56.91 -12.47 7.58
C ALA A 482 -56.59 -11.43 6.49
N THR A 483 -57.09 -10.19 6.61
CA THR A 483 -56.73 -9.11 5.70
C THR A 483 -55.26 -8.70 5.85
N LEU A 484 -54.75 -8.57 7.08
CA LEU A 484 -53.32 -8.36 7.34
C LEU A 484 -52.44 -9.49 6.78
N THR A 485 -52.87 -10.75 6.90
CA THR A 485 -52.15 -11.90 6.32
C THR A 485 -52.15 -11.84 4.79
N SER A 486 -53.27 -11.45 4.16
CA SER A 486 -53.37 -11.23 2.72
C SER A 486 -52.47 -10.07 2.25
N ASP A 487 -52.44 -8.97 2.99
CA ASP A 487 -51.60 -7.81 2.66
C ASP A 487 -50.11 -8.10 2.84
N LEU A 488 -49.74 -8.89 3.86
CA LEU A 488 -48.39 -9.42 4.05
C LEU A 488 -48.01 -10.39 2.92
N GLN A 489 -48.89 -11.30 2.52
CA GLN A 489 -48.65 -12.18 1.36
C GLN A 489 -48.45 -11.37 0.07
N ALA A 490 -49.23 -10.32 -0.15
CA ALA A 490 -49.05 -9.40 -1.27
C ALA A 490 -47.77 -8.56 -1.15
N ALA A 491 -47.32 -8.21 0.06
CA ALA A 491 -46.04 -7.55 0.31
C ALA A 491 -44.85 -8.47 0.02
N VAL A 492 -44.91 -9.74 0.45
CA VAL A 492 -43.92 -10.78 0.14
C VAL A 492 -43.83 -11.02 -1.37
N ALA A 493 -44.95 -11.20 -2.06
CA ALA A 493 -44.95 -11.37 -3.52
C ALA A 493 -44.32 -10.17 -4.27
N ARG A 494 -44.54 -8.94 -3.77
CA ARG A 494 -43.87 -7.72 -4.30
C ARG A 494 -42.39 -7.64 -3.94
N ALA A 495 -41.96 -8.24 -2.83
CA ALA A 495 -40.55 -8.37 -2.48
C ALA A 495 -39.85 -9.42 -3.38
N ASP A 496 -40.48 -10.58 -3.58
CA ASP A 496 -39.99 -11.63 -4.48
C ASP A 496 -39.85 -11.14 -5.93
N GLU A 497 -40.81 -10.34 -6.42
CA GLU A 497 -40.71 -9.71 -7.75
C GLU A 497 -39.51 -8.73 -7.84
N ARG A 498 -39.26 -7.95 -6.77
CA ARG A 498 -38.08 -7.06 -6.69
C ARG A 498 -36.78 -7.84 -6.62
N VAL A 499 -36.72 -8.95 -5.88
CA VAL A 499 -35.56 -9.85 -5.84
C VAL A 499 -35.32 -10.43 -7.24
N ALA A 500 -36.35 -10.94 -7.91
CA ALA A 500 -36.22 -11.48 -9.27
C ALA A 500 -35.83 -10.42 -10.32
N VAL A 501 -36.09 -9.12 -10.08
CA VAL A 501 -35.57 -8.02 -10.91
C VAL A 501 -34.11 -7.71 -10.56
N ALA A 502 -33.73 -7.73 -9.28
CA ALA A 502 -32.36 -7.53 -8.83
C ALA A 502 -31.43 -8.66 -9.32
N GLU A 503 -31.86 -9.92 -9.24
CA GLU A 503 -31.13 -11.08 -9.77
C GLU A 503 -30.89 -10.94 -11.28
N ARG A 504 -31.93 -10.61 -12.07
CA ARG A 504 -31.76 -10.31 -13.50
C ARG A 504 -30.78 -9.16 -13.75
N ARG A 505 -30.77 -8.13 -12.91
CA ARG A 505 -29.81 -7.03 -13.04
C ARG A 505 -28.39 -7.43 -12.66
N VAL A 506 -28.22 -8.34 -11.69
CA VAL A 506 -26.92 -8.94 -11.36
C VAL A 506 -26.41 -9.80 -12.52
N ASP A 507 -27.25 -10.63 -13.13
CA ASP A 507 -26.90 -11.41 -14.31
C ASP A 507 -26.50 -10.51 -15.50
N GLU A 508 -27.25 -9.44 -15.77
CA GLU A 508 -26.88 -8.43 -16.76
C GLU A 508 -25.49 -7.84 -16.48
N LEU A 509 -25.25 -7.37 -15.25
CA LEU A 509 -23.96 -6.79 -14.84
C LEU A 509 -22.82 -7.81 -14.93
N LEU A 510 -23.04 -9.08 -14.59
CA LEU A 510 -22.05 -10.14 -14.76
C LEU A 510 -21.72 -10.37 -16.24
N THR A 511 -22.69 -10.27 -17.16
CA THR A 511 -22.40 -10.32 -18.61
C THR A 511 -21.69 -9.06 -19.13
N GLU A 512 -21.93 -7.89 -18.51
CA GLU A 512 -21.19 -6.66 -18.83
C GLU A 512 -19.74 -6.73 -18.34
N VAL A 513 -19.50 -7.25 -17.13
CA VAL A 513 -18.16 -7.52 -16.60
C VAL A 513 -17.40 -8.52 -17.47
N ALA A 514 -18.02 -9.65 -17.85
CA ALA A 514 -17.38 -10.62 -18.75
C ALA A 514 -17.01 -10.01 -20.13
N ARG A 515 -17.81 -9.08 -20.65
CA ARG A 515 -17.47 -8.32 -21.87
C ARG A 515 -16.33 -7.33 -21.63
N ALA A 516 -16.27 -6.71 -20.45
CA ALA A 516 -15.16 -5.83 -20.08
C ALA A 516 -13.85 -6.63 -19.99
N ASP A 517 -13.86 -7.80 -19.35
CA ASP A 517 -12.70 -8.72 -19.28
C ASP A 517 -12.23 -9.16 -20.69
N GLU A 518 -13.16 -9.43 -21.62
CA GLU A 518 -12.82 -9.71 -23.03
C GLU A 518 -12.21 -8.51 -23.76
N VAL A 519 -12.59 -7.29 -23.43
CA VAL A 519 -12.03 -6.05 -23.99
C VAL A 519 -10.66 -5.78 -23.38
N GLU A 520 -10.49 -5.94 -22.06
CA GLU A 520 -9.21 -5.83 -21.39
C GLU A 520 -8.23 -6.87 -21.92
N GLY A 521 -8.64 -8.14 -22.00
CA GLY A 521 -7.82 -9.21 -22.58
C GLY A 521 -7.50 -9.02 -24.06
N ARG A 522 -8.27 -8.21 -24.81
CA ARG A 522 -7.90 -7.75 -26.17
C ARG A 522 -6.90 -6.60 -26.11
N MET A 523 -7.08 -5.64 -25.21
CA MET A 523 -6.21 -4.48 -25.05
C MET A 523 -4.83 -4.86 -24.50
N GLN A 524 -4.74 -5.79 -23.55
CA GLN A 524 -3.49 -6.38 -23.06
C GLN A 524 -2.73 -7.11 -24.19
N ARG A 525 -3.42 -7.83 -25.08
CA ARG A 525 -2.81 -8.46 -26.26
C ARG A 525 -2.29 -7.44 -27.26
N ALA A 526 -3.05 -6.38 -27.55
CA ALA A 526 -2.62 -5.28 -28.40
C ALA A 526 -1.41 -4.54 -27.79
N LEU A 527 -1.42 -4.29 -26.48
CA LEU A 527 -0.30 -3.68 -25.76
C LEU A 527 0.97 -4.54 -25.89
N ALA A 528 0.87 -5.85 -25.65
CA ALA A 528 2.00 -6.77 -25.80
C ALA A 528 2.54 -6.86 -27.25
N GLU A 529 1.69 -6.67 -28.26
CA GLU A 529 2.10 -6.56 -29.66
C GLU A 529 2.82 -5.23 -29.93
N VAL A 530 2.32 -4.11 -29.40
CA VAL A 530 2.97 -2.79 -29.47
C VAL A 530 4.33 -2.80 -28.76
N THR A 531 4.44 -3.40 -27.57
CA THR A 531 5.73 -3.56 -26.87
C THR A 531 6.72 -4.37 -27.70
N ARG A 532 6.27 -5.44 -28.38
CA ARG A 532 7.11 -6.24 -29.27
C ARG A 532 7.55 -5.44 -30.51
N HIS A 533 6.68 -4.59 -31.05
CA HIS A 533 7.03 -3.69 -32.15
C HIS A 533 8.00 -2.58 -31.72
N ALA A 534 7.87 -2.06 -30.49
CA ALA A 534 8.80 -1.10 -29.91
C ALA A 534 10.20 -1.70 -29.74
N ALA A 535 10.32 -2.86 -29.07
CA ALA A 535 11.60 -3.57 -28.94
C ALA A 535 12.24 -3.93 -30.30
N SER A 536 11.41 -4.27 -31.30
CA SER A 536 11.87 -4.51 -32.68
C SER A 536 12.27 -3.22 -33.42
N ALA A 537 11.74 -2.06 -33.04
CA ALA A 537 12.18 -0.76 -33.55
C ALA A 537 13.49 -0.32 -32.89
N GLU A 538 13.62 -0.51 -31.58
CA GLU A 538 14.81 -0.22 -30.77
C GLU A 538 16.02 -1.03 -31.26
N ALA A 539 15.89 -2.36 -31.40
CA ALA A 539 16.94 -3.20 -31.97
C ALA A 539 17.32 -2.83 -33.42
N ARG A 540 16.40 -2.21 -34.19
CA ARG A 540 16.70 -1.66 -35.53
C ARG A 540 17.40 -0.30 -35.47
N ALA A 541 17.16 0.50 -34.44
CA ALA A 541 17.86 1.74 -34.17
C ALA A 541 19.31 1.46 -33.73
N GLU A 542 19.53 0.57 -32.76
CA GLU A 542 20.87 0.12 -32.36
C GLU A 542 21.67 -0.43 -33.56
N ALA A 543 21.03 -1.23 -34.42
CA ALA A 543 21.64 -1.74 -35.66
C ALA A 543 21.83 -0.66 -36.75
N ALA A 544 21.17 0.49 -36.67
CA ALA A 544 21.46 1.66 -37.50
C ALA A 544 22.64 2.45 -36.93
N ASP A 545 22.67 2.69 -35.63
CA ASP A 545 23.74 3.41 -34.94
C ASP A 545 25.08 2.67 -35.05
N GLY A 546 25.09 1.33 -34.94
CA GLY A 546 26.27 0.52 -35.22
C GLY A 546 26.80 0.67 -36.65
N ARG A 547 25.91 0.82 -37.65
CA ARG A 547 26.29 1.09 -39.05
C ARG A 547 26.77 2.53 -39.25
N ILE A 548 26.22 3.50 -38.52
CA ILE A 548 26.68 4.90 -38.54
C ILE A 548 28.07 5.00 -37.91
N ALA A 549 28.31 4.34 -36.78
CA ALA A 549 29.63 4.26 -36.15
C ALA A 549 30.66 3.59 -37.07
N GLU A 550 30.30 2.49 -37.75
CA GLU A 550 31.18 1.85 -38.73
C GLU A 550 31.45 2.77 -39.94
N ALA A 551 30.46 3.52 -40.42
CA ALA A 551 30.64 4.52 -41.48
C ALA A 551 31.57 5.66 -41.05
N HIS A 552 31.45 6.18 -39.82
CA HIS A 552 32.38 7.16 -39.26
C HIS A 552 33.80 6.62 -39.09
N ALA A 553 33.96 5.36 -38.67
CA ALA A 553 35.27 4.71 -38.60
C ALA A 553 35.92 4.56 -39.98
N ARG A 554 35.13 4.23 -41.02
CA ARG A 554 35.61 4.21 -42.42
C ARG A 554 35.93 5.61 -42.95
N GLY A 555 35.14 6.62 -42.58
CA GLY A 555 35.38 8.04 -42.91
C GLY A 555 36.71 8.53 -42.34
N SER A 556 36.91 8.42 -41.03
CA SER A 556 38.17 8.82 -40.37
C SER A 556 39.41 8.06 -40.90
N GLN A 557 39.27 6.78 -41.29
CA GLN A 557 40.34 6.06 -41.99
C GLN A 557 40.60 6.59 -43.41
N ALA A 558 39.59 7.07 -44.13
CA ALA A 558 39.75 7.70 -45.43
C ALA A 558 40.41 9.08 -45.29
N ASP A 559 40.00 9.88 -44.30
CA ASP A 559 40.59 11.19 -44.00
C ASP A 559 42.06 11.06 -43.59
N ALA A 560 42.40 10.10 -42.73
CA ALA A 560 43.79 9.81 -42.38
C ALA A 560 44.65 9.42 -43.60
N ARG A 561 44.10 8.61 -44.51
CA ARG A 561 44.79 8.25 -45.77
C ARG A 561 44.92 9.45 -46.72
N ALA A 562 43.94 10.35 -46.75
CA ALA A 562 44.00 11.59 -47.51
C ALA A 562 45.11 12.50 -46.95
N SER A 563 45.17 12.70 -45.63
CA SER A 563 46.23 13.46 -44.97
C SER A 563 47.63 12.85 -45.19
N GLU A 564 47.78 11.51 -45.14
CA GLU A 564 49.02 10.85 -45.53
C GLU A 564 49.40 11.09 -47.01
N ALA A 565 48.41 11.08 -47.91
CA ALA A 565 48.64 11.31 -49.34
C ALA A 565 49.02 12.76 -49.62
N GLU A 566 48.39 13.73 -48.96
CA GLU A 566 48.73 15.15 -49.03
C GLU A 566 50.14 15.42 -48.47
N ALA A 567 50.49 14.84 -47.31
CA ALA A 567 51.83 14.95 -46.75
C ALA A 567 52.90 14.36 -47.69
N ARG A 568 52.62 13.21 -48.34
CA ARG A 568 53.50 12.64 -49.37
C ARG A 568 53.59 13.52 -50.63
N ALA A 569 52.48 14.15 -51.04
CA ALA A 569 52.49 15.08 -52.17
C ALA A 569 53.34 16.33 -51.88
N GLN A 570 53.21 16.90 -50.69
CA GLN A 570 54.05 18.02 -50.22
C GLN A 570 55.54 17.64 -50.18
N GLN A 571 55.88 16.47 -49.63
CA GLN A 571 57.26 15.95 -49.65
C GLN A 571 57.80 15.76 -51.07
N LEU A 572 56.99 15.25 -52.01
CA LEU A 572 57.38 15.12 -53.41
C LEU A 572 57.57 16.47 -54.09
N GLU A 573 56.77 17.48 -53.74
CA GLU A 573 56.91 18.84 -54.27
C GLU A 573 58.16 19.54 -53.70
N GLU A 574 58.47 19.37 -52.43
CA GLU A 574 59.73 19.85 -51.83
C GLU A 574 60.95 19.17 -52.47
N LEU A 575 60.90 17.85 -52.70
CA LEU A 575 61.95 17.13 -53.41
C LEU A 575 62.08 17.62 -54.86
N ALA A 576 60.97 17.91 -55.55
CA ALA A 576 60.99 18.48 -56.89
C ALA A 576 61.67 19.87 -56.91
N ARG A 577 61.28 20.78 -56.01
CA ARG A 577 61.93 22.10 -55.87
C ARG A 577 63.43 21.98 -55.51
N ALA A 578 63.80 21.00 -54.68
CA ALA A 578 65.19 20.75 -54.34
C ALA A 578 66.00 20.19 -55.53
N VAL A 579 65.38 19.40 -56.40
CA VAL A 579 65.98 18.95 -57.67
C VAL A 579 66.10 20.11 -58.66
N GLU A 580 65.07 20.94 -58.82
CA GLU A 580 65.12 22.15 -59.66
C GLU A 580 66.21 23.12 -59.20
N GLY A 581 66.34 23.36 -57.88
CA GLY A 581 67.42 24.15 -57.31
C GLY A 581 68.81 23.59 -57.65
N ARG A 582 69.02 22.27 -57.47
CA ARG A 582 70.28 21.60 -57.84
C ARG A 582 70.58 21.65 -59.34
N LEU A 583 69.55 21.59 -60.19
CA LEU A 583 69.70 21.75 -61.64
C LEU A 583 70.07 23.20 -62.01
N GLY A 584 69.52 24.19 -61.31
CA GLY A 584 69.92 25.59 -61.43
C GLY A 584 71.37 25.83 -60.99
N ASP A 585 71.79 25.25 -59.86
CA ASP A 585 73.19 25.29 -59.39
C ASP A 585 74.15 24.62 -60.38
N LEU A 586 73.74 23.49 -60.99
CA LEU A 586 74.48 22.82 -62.05
C LEU A 586 74.60 23.69 -63.30
N ALA A 587 73.52 24.32 -63.75
CA ALA A 587 73.55 25.24 -64.90
C ALA A 587 74.47 26.45 -64.64
N LEU A 588 74.45 27.01 -63.43
CA LEU A 588 75.38 28.08 -63.01
C LEU A 588 76.83 27.59 -62.92
N ALA A 589 77.06 26.32 -62.55
CA ALA A 589 78.39 25.72 -62.54
C ALA A 589 78.90 25.47 -63.97
N GLU A 590 78.05 25.00 -64.88
CA GLU A 590 78.35 24.87 -66.31
C GLU A 590 78.64 26.23 -66.96
N GLU A 591 77.87 27.27 -66.65
CA GLU A 591 78.13 28.63 -67.13
C GLU A 591 79.48 29.16 -66.62
N ARG A 592 79.79 28.97 -65.32
CA ARG A 592 81.11 29.33 -64.76
C ARG A 592 82.25 28.55 -65.40
N LEU A 593 82.06 27.26 -65.68
CA LEU A 593 83.05 26.46 -66.42
C LEU A 593 83.23 26.97 -67.85
N ALA A 594 82.16 27.35 -68.55
CA ALA A 594 82.22 27.95 -69.88
C ALA A 594 82.92 29.32 -69.87
N GLN A 595 82.74 30.13 -68.82
CA GLN A 595 83.47 31.40 -68.63
C GLN A 595 84.97 31.19 -68.33
N LEU A 596 85.34 30.11 -67.64
CA LEU A 596 86.74 29.76 -67.33
C LEU A 596 87.47 29.05 -68.47
N ALA A 597 86.77 28.35 -69.36
CA ALA A 597 87.33 27.66 -70.51
C ALA A 597 88.29 28.53 -71.38
N PRO A 598 87.93 29.77 -71.82
CA PRO A 598 88.85 30.61 -72.58
C PRO A 598 90.07 31.08 -71.77
N ALA A 599 89.95 31.20 -70.44
CA ALA A 599 91.10 31.52 -69.59
C ALA A 599 92.08 30.34 -69.50
N PHE A 600 91.58 29.10 -69.41
CA PHE A 600 92.42 27.91 -69.51
C PHE A 600 93.06 27.76 -70.89
N GLU A 601 92.34 28.05 -71.98
CA GLU A 601 92.89 28.02 -73.34
C GLU A 601 93.95 29.11 -73.55
N GLN A 602 93.76 30.30 -72.98
CA GLN A 602 94.77 31.35 -72.95
C GLN A 602 96.04 30.92 -72.19
N VAL A 603 95.90 30.40 -70.97
CA VAL A 603 97.03 29.90 -70.16
C VAL A 603 97.75 28.74 -70.85
N ALA A 604 97.00 27.82 -71.48
CA ALA A 604 97.60 26.74 -72.28
C ALA A 604 98.37 27.29 -73.50
N GLY A 605 97.84 28.32 -74.16
CA GLY A 605 98.51 29.02 -75.26
C GLY A 605 99.74 29.82 -74.83
N GLU A 606 99.73 30.39 -73.63
CA GLU A 606 100.88 31.07 -73.01
C GLU A 606 101.96 30.06 -72.62
N HIS A 607 101.63 28.99 -71.90
CA HIS A 607 102.57 27.90 -71.62
C HIS A 607 103.13 27.26 -72.90
N ALA A 608 102.33 27.07 -73.96
CA ALA A 608 102.82 26.53 -75.23
C ALA A 608 103.84 27.47 -75.91
N ARG A 609 103.65 28.80 -75.80
CA ARG A 609 104.62 29.81 -76.26
C ARG A 609 105.89 29.79 -75.42
N GLU A 610 105.77 29.75 -74.09
CA GLU A 610 106.92 29.65 -73.19
C GLU A 610 107.73 28.37 -73.46
N VAL A 611 107.06 27.23 -73.68
CA VAL A 611 107.74 25.97 -74.06
C VAL A 611 108.45 26.11 -75.40
N THR A 612 107.84 26.70 -76.43
CA THR A 612 108.52 26.91 -77.73
C THR A 612 109.66 27.93 -77.63
N GLU A 613 109.57 28.93 -76.77
CA GLU A 613 110.67 29.86 -76.49
C GLU A 613 111.82 29.15 -75.76
N LEU A 614 111.52 28.36 -74.73
CA LEU A 614 112.50 27.55 -74.01
C LEU A 614 113.17 26.50 -74.92
N GLU A 615 112.43 25.84 -75.80
CA GLU A 615 112.99 24.98 -76.85
C GLU A 615 113.91 25.75 -77.80
N GLY A 616 113.53 26.98 -78.19
CA GLY A 616 114.36 27.89 -78.97
C GLY A 616 115.67 28.25 -78.26
N GLN A 617 115.60 28.66 -76.99
CA GLN A 617 116.75 28.97 -76.14
C GLN A 617 117.65 27.73 -75.92
N LEU A 618 117.08 26.54 -75.78
CA LEU A 618 117.82 25.27 -75.67
C LEU A 618 118.51 24.90 -76.99
N LEU A 619 117.87 25.08 -78.14
CA LEU A 619 118.47 24.90 -79.46
C LEU A 619 119.59 25.91 -79.72
N GLU A 620 119.43 27.16 -79.27
CA GLU A 620 120.46 28.19 -79.38
C GLU A 620 121.65 27.90 -78.44
N ARG A 621 121.40 27.45 -77.20
CA ARG A 621 122.45 26.92 -76.32
C ARG A 621 123.14 25.69 -76.91
N ALA A 622 122.42 24.77 -77.56
CA ALA A 622 123.03 23.63 -78.24
C ALA A 622 123.90 24.07 -79.43
N ARG A 623 123.52 25.11 -80.17
CA ARG A 623 124.36 25.75 -81.20
C ARG A 623 125.59 26.42 -80.59
N MET A 624 125.44 27.16 -79.49
CA MET A 624 126.57 27.77 -78.76
C MET A 624 127.53 26.70 -78.25
N LEU A 625 127.04 25.63 -77.61
CA LEU A 625 127.86 24.50 -77.15
C LEU A 625 128.55 23.79 -78.33
N LYS A 626 127.88 23.65 -79.47
CA LYS A 626 128.52 23.10 -80.69
C LYS A 626 129.62 24.02 -81.23
N ALA A 627 129.41 25.34 -81.23
CA ALA A 627 130.44 26.32 -81.61
C ALA A 627 131.62 26.34 -80.62
N GLN A 628 131.33 26.28 -79.31
CA GLN A 628 132.35 26.13 -78.27
C GLN A 628 133.10 24.80 -78.39
N ASN A 629 132.44 23.70 -78.73
CA ASN A 629 133.10 22.42 -78.99
C ASN A 629 133.97 22.45 -80.26
N VAL A 630 133.58 23.18 -81.31
CA VAL A 630 134.44 23.42 -82.48
C VAL A 630 135.65 24.28 -82.11
N GLU A 631 135.47 25.32 -81.30
CA GLU A 631 136.57 26.16 -80.81
C GLU A 631 137.46 25.41 -79.79
N LEU A 632 136.92 24.52 -78.97
CA LEU A 632 137.67 23.61 -78.08
C LEU A 632 138.42 22.55 -78.89
N ALA A 633 137.84 21.99 -79.95
CA ALA A 633 138.53 21.09 -80.87
C ALA A 633 139.65 21.82 -81.64
N ARG A 634 139.42 23.08 -82.02
CA ARG A 634 140.44 23.95 -82.62
C ARG A 634 141.54 24.30 -81.62
N ARG A 635 141.22 24.55 -80.35
CA ARG A 635 142.19 24.77 -79.27
C ARG A 635 142.94 23.49 -78.91
N ALA A 636 142.28 22.33 -78.91
CA ALA A 636 142.93 21.03 -78.76
C ALA A 636 143.92 20.79 -79.90
N ARG A 637 143.51 21.09 -81.15
CA ARG A 637 144.41 21.03 -82.32
C ARG A 637 145.53 22.06 -82.24
N MET A 638 145.28 23.28 -81.76
CA MET A 638 146.32 24.28 -81.51
C MET A 638 147.26 23.86 -80.38
N ILE A 639 146.77 23.15 -79.35
CA ILE A 639 147.60 22.55 -78.30
C ILE A 639 148.41 21.39 -78.88
N GLU A 640 147.84 20.59 -79.79
CA GLU A 640 148.51 19.51 -80.51
C GLU A 640 149.59 20.05 -81.47
N ASP A 641 149.31 21.15 -82.18
CA ASP A 641 150.26 21.91 -83.02
C ASP A 641 151.35 22.60 -82.17
N LEU A 642 151.02 23.11 -80.98
CA LEU A 642 151.98 23.70 -80.04
C LEU A 642 152.82 22.64 -79.30
N LEU A 643 152.25 21.46 -79.04
CA LEU A 643 152.97 20.29 -78.53
C LEU A 643 153.88 19.72 -79.63
N SER A 644 153.43 19.68 -80.89
CA SER A 644 154.27 19.36 -82.05
C SER A 644 155.39 20.39 -82.19
N ALA A 645 155.11 21.69 -82.05
CA ALA A 645 156.13 22.73 -82.10
C ALA A 645 157.11 22.67 -80.91
N LEU A 646 156.66 22.22 -79.74
CA LEU A 646 157.52 21.91 -78.58
C LEU A 646 158.38 20.66 -78.82
N ASP A 647 157.82 19.63 -79.47
CA ASP A 647 158.54 18.43 -79.91
C ASP A 647 159.54 18.74 -81.03
N ASP A 648 159.20 19.63 -81.96
CA ASP A 648 160.07 20.10 -83.05
C ASP A 648 161.19 21.00 -82.50
N LEU A 649 160.91 21.84 -81.49
CA LEU A 649 161.93 22.54 -80.70
C LEU A 649 162.79 21.58 -79.84
N HIS A 650 162.30 20.38 -79.52
CA HIS A 650 163.07 19.29 -78.91
C HIS A 650 163.88 18.47 -79.93
N ARG A 651 163.65 18.63 -81.23
CA ARG A 651 164.22 17.80 -82.32
C ARG A 651 165.02 18.66 -83.31
N GLY A 652 166.06 19.32 -82.81
CA GLY A 652 166.83 20.34 -83.56
C GLY A 652 168.33 20.09 -83.80
N GLU A 653 168.96 19.09 -83.16
CA GLU A 653 170.33 18.58 -83.39
C GLU A 653 170.43 17.17 -82.73
N VAL A 654 171.30 16.22 -83.07
CA VAL A 654 172.14 15.96 -84.28
C VAL A 654 172.38 14.41 -84.35
N PRO A 655 172.67 13.79 -85.51
CA PRO A 655 172.83 12.32 -85.61
C PRO A 655 174.18 11.83 -85.04
N GLY A 656 174.29 10.63 -84.45
CA GLY A 656 173.32 9.54 -84.24
C GLY A 656 173.93 8.13 -84.50
N GLY A 657 173.48 7.01 -83.90
CA GLY A 657 172.80 6.84 -82.59
C GLY A 657 173.61 6.02 -81.55
N ALA A 658 174.06 4.81 -81.89
CA ALA A 658 175.51 4.62 -81.86
C ALA A 658 175.92 5.16 -83.23
N HIS A 659 176.36 6.41 -83.35
CA HIS A 659 177.02 7.34 -82.41
C HIS A 659 176.14 8.31 -81.58
N SER A 660 176.72 8.87 -80.51
CA SER A 660 176.27 10.04 -79.69
C SER A 660 174.97 9.90 -78.86
N GLU A 661 174.94 10.11 -77.52
CA GLU A 661 175.39 11.25 -76.68
C GLU A 661 174.42 12.48 -76.73
N PRO A 662 174.50 13.51 -75.84
CA PRO A 662 174.52 13.50 -74.36
C PRO A 662 173.68 14.68 -73.73
N ARG A 663 173.84 14.92 -72.40
CA ARG A 663 173.95 16.25 -71.73
C ARG A 663 172.73 17.23 -71.70
N GLU A 664 172.14 17.57 -70.55
CA GLU A 664 172.56 18.49 -69.44
C GLU A 664 172.68 20.00 -69.82
N ALA A 665 171.71 20.83 -69.37
CA ALA A 665 171.83 22.26 -68.99
C ALA A 665 170.50 22.74 -68.34
N ALA A 666 170.45 23.20 -67.08
CA ALA A 666 170.69 24.59 -66.59
C ALA A 666 169.36 25.35 -66.28
N PRO A 667 169.32 26.35 -65.37
CA PRO A 667 168.18 26.52 -64.45
C PRO A 667 167.08 27.55 -64.81
N ARG A 668 165.92 27.38 -64.17
CA ARG A 668 164.63 28.09 -64.41
C ARG A 668 164.53 29.47 -63.75
N PRO A 669 163.90 30.48 -64.40
CA PRO A 669 163.48 31.72 -63.76
C PRO A 669 161.97 31.77 -63.43
N ALA A 670 161.64 31.72 -62.14
CA ALA A 670 160.61 32.50 -61.41
C ALA A 670 159.15 32.71 -61.91
N GLN A 671 158.71 32.20 -63.07
CA GLN A 671 157.30 32.36 -63.53
C GLN A 671 156.35 31.27 -63.04
N ASP A 672 156.87 30.09 -62.68
CA ASP A 672 156.04 28.94 -62.27
C ASP A 672 155.32 29.19 -60.93
N ASP A 673 155.97 29.84 -59.95
CA ASP A 673 155.39 30.08 -58.63
C ASP A 673 154.16 31.00 -58.67
N ALA A 674 154.15 32.00 -59.57
CA ALA A 674 152.99 32.87 -59.78
C ALA A 674 151.81 32.10 -60.38
N ARG A 675 152.08 31.16 -61.29
CA ARG A 675 151.06 30.34 -61.95
C ARG A 675 150.52 29.25 -61.02
N VAL A 676 151.36 28.70 -60.13
CA VAL A 676 150.94 27.81 -59.04
C VAL A 676 150.09 28.57 -58.01
N ALA A 677 150.40 29.84 -57.72
CA ALA A 677 149.55 30.68 -56.87
C ALA A 677 148.17 30.98 -57.50
N GLU A 678 148.12 31.30 -58.81
CA GLU A 678 146.86 31.50 -59.53
C GLU A 678 146.00 30.22 -59.55
N LEU A 679 146.63 29.05 -59.75
CA LEU A 679 145.93 27.76 -59.71
C LEU A 679 145.42 27.39 -58.31
N ARG A 680 146.15 27.74 -57.24
CA ARG A 680 145.65 27.58 -55.86
C ARG A 680 144.46 28.48 -55.58
N ALA A 681 144.52 29.76 -55.96
CA ALA A 681 143.40 30.68 -55.80
C ALA A 681 142.11 30.20 -56.52
N ARG A 682 142.23 29.66 -57.73
CA ARG A 682 141.09 29.02 -58.43
C ARG A 682 140.58 27.75 -57.74
N LEU A 683 141.44 27.00 -57.05
CA LEU A 683 141.06 25.79 -56.33
C LEU A 683 140.31 26.13 -55.03
N ASP A 684 140.75 27.17 -54.32
CA ASP A 684 140.05 27.73 -53.16
C ASP A 684 138.69 28.35 -53.55
N GLU A 685 138.62 29.03 -54.71
CA GLU A 685 137.37 29.58 -55.27
C GLU A 685 136.35 28.48 -55.61
N LEU A 686 136.80 27.39 -56.25
CA LEU A 686 135.95 26.23 -56.54
C LEU A 686 135.53 25.48 -55.25
N ALA A 687 136.41 25.37 -54.25
CA ALA A 687 136.04 24.82 -52.94
C ALA A 687 134.96 25.68 -52.25
N ALA A 688 135.05 27.01 -52.36
CA ALA A 688 134.05 27.94 -51.84
C ALA A 688 132.73 27.93 -52.63
N GLU A 689 132.72 27.57 -53.92
CA GLU A 689 131.47 27.27 -54.65
C GLU A 689 130.84 25.94 -54.20
N CYS A 690 131.63 24.88 -54.02
CA CYS A 690 131.12 23.59 -53.53
C CYS A 690 130.48 23.73 -52.14
N ALA A 691 131.17 24.38 -51.19
CA ALA A 691 130.64 24.62 -49.85
C ALA A 691 129.34 25.46 -49.85
N ARG A 692 129.21 26.42 -50.79
CA ARG A 692 127.95 27.17 -50.97
C ARG A 692 126.82 26.29 -51.50
N ARG A 693 127.09 25.41 -52.47
CA ARG A 693 126.07 24.49 -53.02
C ARG A 693 125.63 23.43 -52.00
N GLU A 694 126.54 22.95 -51.15
CA GLU A 694 126.19 22.05 -50.05
C GLU A 694 125.31 22.78 -49.01
N GLY A 695 125.68 24.01 -48.61
CA GLY A 695 124.85 24.83 -47.73
C GLY A 695 123.47 25.18 -48.30
N GLU A 696 123.35 25.42 -49.62
CA GLU A 696 122.05 25.61 -50.28
C GLU A 696 121.19 24.33 -50.29
N LEU A 697 121.79 23.15 -50.38
CA LEU A 697 121.09 21.87 -50.31
C LEU A 697 120.62 21.56 -48.87
N GLU A 698 121.47 21.80 -47.87
CA GLU A 698 121.07 21.67 -46.46
C GLU A 698 119.95 22.65 -46.09
N ALA A 699 120.02 23.92 -46.53
CA ALA A 699 118.97 24.91 -46.31
C ALA A 699 117.62 24.49 -46.94
N ARG A 700 117.64 23.86 -48.12
CA ARG A 700 116.43 23.30 -48.77
C ARG A 700 115.89 22.08 -48.01
N ALA A 701 116.76 21.19 -47.53
CA ALA A 701 116.36 20.05 -46.72
C ALA A 701 115.69 20.51 -45.41
N TRP A 702 116.27 21.52 -44.74
CA TRP A 702 115.68 22.15 -43.56
C TRP A 702 114.32 22.78 -43.87
N ARG A 703 114.18 23.50 -44.99
CA ARG A 703 112.91 24.13 -45.38
C ARG A 703 111.81 23.11 -45.68
N ILE A 704 112.15 21.96 -46.24
CA ILE A 704 111.19 20.85 -46.43
C ILE A 704 110.75 20.30 -45.06
N GLN A 705 111.69 20.08 -44.15
CA GLN A 705 111.41 19.57 -42.80
C GLN A 705 110.57 20.54 -41.95
N GLU A 706 110.79 21.85 -42.13
CA GLU A 706 109.97 22.93 -41.54
C GLU A 706 108.54 22.91 -42.07
N LEU A 707 108.33 22.76 -43.39
CA LEU A 707 107.00 22.64 -44.00
C LEU A 707 106.27 21.33 -43.62
N GLU A 708 107.01 20.24 -43.38
CA GLU A 708 106.45 18.99 -42.85
C GLU A 708 106.05 19.12 -41.37
N LEU A 709 106.79 19.89 -40.58
CA LEU A 709 106.41 20.27 -39.21
C LEU A 709 105.18 21.19 -39.19
N GLU A 710 105.12 22.24 -40.02
CA GLU A 710 103.94 23.10 -40.15
C GLU A 710 102.68 22.32 -40.57
N ARG A 711 102.83 21.25 -41.36
CA ARG A 711 101.73 20.38 -41.78
C ARG A 711 101.31 19.34 -40.73
N THR A 712 102.14 19.10 -39.71
CA THR A 712 101.85 18.12 -38.63
C THR A 712 101.49 18.77 -37.30
N LEU A 713 101.71 20.07 -37.11
CA LEU A 713 101.06 20.82 -36.03
C LEU A 713 99.55 20.99 -36.32
N PRO A 714 98.67 20.84 -35.29
CA PRO A 714 97.29 21.27 -35.42
C PRO A 714 97.22 22.80 -35.65
N PRO A 715 96.21 23.30 -36.39
CA PRO A 715 96.18 24.70 -36.81
C PRO A 715 96.21 25.65 -35.61
N SER A 716 97.24 26.51 -35.57
CA SER A 716 97.35 27.57 -34.57
C SER A 716 96.13 28.50 -34.66
N PRO A 717 95.54 28.94 -33.53
CA PRO A 717 94.40 29.85 -33.55
C PRO A 717 94.74 31.15 -34.29
N PRO A 718 93.78 31.73 -35.05
CA PRO A 718 94.03 32.90 -35.88
C PRO A 718 94.39 34.13 -35.04
N PRO A 719 95.19 35.07 -35.58
CA PRO A 719 95.51 36.31 -34.90
C PRO A 719 94.25 37.15 -34.68
N ALA A 720 94.20 37.83 -33.54
CA ALA A 720 93.07 38.68 -33.14
C ALA A 720 92.88 39.86 -34.11
N ALA A 721 91.95 39.71 -35.06
CA ALA A 721 91.47 40.78 -35.92
C ALA A 721 89.97 40.59 -36.22
N ALA A 722 89.21 41.67 -36.04
CA ALA A 722 87.76 41.79 -36.27
C ALA A 722 86.85 40.86 -35.43
N THR A 723 86.13 41.47 -34.50
CA THR A 723 84.81 40.97 -34.06
C THR A 723 83.95 40.61 -35.28
N PRO A 724 83.39 39.40 -35.37
CA PRO A 724 82.28 39.15 -36.29
C PRO A 724 81.09 40.04 -35.90
N PRO A 725 80.20 40.38 -36.85
CA PRO A 725 78.97 41.10 -36.49
C PRO A 725 78.20 40.28 -35.45
N ALA A 726 77.71 40.95 -34.40
CA ALA A 726 77.02 40.30 -33.28
C ALA A 726 75.83 39.40 -33.71
N ALA A 727 75.32 39.59 -34.92
CA ALA A 727 74.31 38.76 -35.57
C ALA A 727 74.69 37.27 -35.69
N GLU A 728 75.93 36.91 -36.05
CA GLU A 728 76.29 35.50 -36.27
C GLU A 728 76.45 34.74 -34.95
N SER A 729 77.06 35.37 -33.93
CA SER A 729 77.10 34.80 -32.58
C SER A 729 75.71 34.71 -31.94
N ALA A 730 74.81 35.65 -32.25
CA ALA A 730 73.42 35.58 -31.80
C ALA A 730 72.64 34.48 -32.53
N ALA A 731 72.86 34.26 -33.83
CA ALA A 731 72.24 33.19 -34.60
C ALA A 731 72.66 31.80 -34.10
N VAL A 732 73.95 31.58 -33.82
CA VAL A 732 74.43 30.31 -33.26
C VAL A 732 73.93 30.09 -31.82
N ALA A 733 73.76 31.15 -31.03
CA ALA A 733 73.15 31.06 -29.70
C ALA A 733 71.64 30.77 -29.77
N ALA A 734 70.92 31.40 -30.71
CA ALA A 734 69.50 31.17 -30.95
C ALA A 734 69.24 29.73 -31.41
N LEU A 735 70.04 29.21 -32.35
CA LEU A 735 69.95 27.83 -32.81
C LEU A 735 70.25 26.82 -31.70
N ARG A 736 71.13 27.12 -30.72
CA ARG A 736 71.29 26.27 -29.53
C ARG A 736 70.08 26.31 -28.63
N ALA A 737 69.56 27.49 -28.30
CA ALA A 737 68.37 27.62 -27.47
C ALA A 737 67.12 26.96 -28.12
N GLU A 738 67.03 27.00 -29.45
CA GLU A 738 65.99 26.31 -30.21
C GLU A 738 66.17 24.79 -30.20
N ASN A 739 67.39 24.27 -30.31
CA ASN A 739 67.65 22.82 -30.13
C ASN A 739 67.36 22.36 -28.70
N GLU A 740 67.80 23.09 -27.66
CA GLU A 740 67.49 22.77 -26.26
C GLU A 740 65.97 22.79 -25.99
N ARG A 741 65.25 23.71 -26.63
CA ARG A 741 63.79 23.75 -26.60
C ARG A 741 63.16 22.54 -27.31
N LEU A 742 63.61 22.19 -28.52
CA LEU A 742 63.10 21.04 -29.27
C LEU A 742 63.42 19.71 -28.56
N GLU A 743 64.58 19.59 -27.91
CA GLU A 743 64.90 18.44 -27.06
C GLU A 743 63.97 18.34 -25.84
N SER A 744 63.63 19.49 -25.23
CA SER A 744 62.66 19.56 -24.12
C SER A 744 61.24 19.20 -24.57
N GLU A 745 60.80 19.69 -25.73
CA GLU A 745 59.50 19.37 -26.33
C GLU A 745 59.44 17.87 -26.74
N LEU A 746 60.51 17.31 -27.32
CA LEU A 746 60.61 15.88 -27.62
C LEU A 746 60.62 15.01 -26.35
N PHE A 747 61.25 15.46 -25.26
CA PHE A 747 61.21 14.76 -23.97
C PHE A 747 59.80 14.76 -23.40
N ALA A 748 59.11 15.91 -23.41
CA ALA A 748 57.72 16.02 -22.96
C ALA A 748 56.77 15.15 -23.81
N LEU A 749 56.91 15.14 -25.14
CA LEU A 749 56.13 14.28 -26.03
C LEU A 749 56.38 12.79 -25.77
N ARG A 750 57.63 12.37 -25.55
CA ARG A 750 57.95 10.99 -25.17
C ARG A 750 57.32 10.60 -23.84
N GLN A 751 57.34 11.49 -22.85
CA GLN A 751 56.69 11.26 -21.56
C GLN A 751 55.16 11.16 -21.70
N GLY A 752 54.55 12.02 -22.54
CA GLY A 752 53.12 11.94 -22.88
C GLY A 752 52.74 10.63 -23.56
N PHE A 753 53.51 10.16 -24.54
CA PHE A 753 53.26 8.85 -25.19
C PHE A 753 53.38 7.67 -24.22
N VAL A 754 54.32 7.71 -23.25
CA VAL A 754 54.42 6.68 -22.21
C VAL A 754 53.18 6.71 -21.31
N GLN A 755 52.76 7.89 -20.84
CA GLN A 755 51.56 8.04 -20.02
C GLN A 755 50.29 7.59 -20.75
N GLU A 756 50.15 7.92 -22.03
CA GLU A 756 49.01 7.47 -22.84
C GLU A 756 49.02 5.94 -23.05
N HIS A 757 50.20 5.34 -23.28
CA HIS A 757 50.33 3.89 -23.41
C HIS A 757 50.01 3.17 -22.09
N GLU A 758 50.46 3.70 -20.94
CA GLU A 758 50.10 3.19 -19.61
C GLU A 758 48.59 3.34 -19.34
N ALA A 759 47.98 4.45 -19.71
CA ALA A 759 46.54 4.66 -19.59
C ALA A 759 45.72 3.70 -20.48
N ARG A 760 46.16 3.44 -21.72
CA ARG A 760 45.56 2.45 -22.62
C ARG A 760 45.67 1.03 -22.04
N LEU A 761 46.84 0.63 -21.56
CA LEU A 761 47.02 -0.67 -20.88
C LEU A 761 46.13 -0.81 -19.63
N ALA A 762 45.96 0.25 -18.85
CA ALA A 762 45.07 0.25 -17.69
C ALA A 762 43.58 0.13 -18.09
N ALA A 763 43.16 0.80 -19.17
CA ALA A 763 41.81 0.68 -19.72
C ALA A 763 41.54 -0.72 -20.28
N ASP A 764 42.47 -1.30 -21.03
CA ASP A 764 42.37 -2.66 -21.56
C ASP A 764 42.31 -3.69 -20.43
N ALA A 765 43.11 -3.52 -19.37
CA ALA A 765 43.04 -4.38 -18.19
C ALA A 765 41.68 -4.30 -17.46
N GLN A 766 41.09 -3.10 -17.36
CA GLN A 766 39.73 -2.94 -16.81
C GLN A 766 38.66 -3.56 -17.72
N ALA A 767 38.79 -3.45 -19.04
CA ALA A 767 37.89 -4.08 -19.99
C ALA A 767 37.95 -5.62 -19.89
N LEU A 768 39.15 -6.20 -19.81
CA LEU A 768 39.35 -7.63 -19.58
C LEU A 768 38.76 -8.10 -18.26
N ALA A 769 38.92 -7.33 -17.17
CA ALA A 769 38.32 -7.66 -15.87
C ALA A 769 36.78 -7.65 -15.91
N LYS A 770 36.16 -6.70 -16.63
CA LYS A 770 34.70 -6.67 -16.85
C LYS A 770 34.24 -7.89 -17.65
N LEU A 771 34.94 -8.24 -18.73
CA LEU A 771 34.61 -9.41 -19.55
C LEU A 771 34.78 -10.73 -18.77
N GLN A 772 35.75 -10.81 -17.85
CA GLN A 772 35.88 -11.95 -16.94
C GLN A 772 34.69 -12.05 -15.98
N ALA A 773 34.28 -10.93 -15.34
CA ALA A 773 33.10 -10.92 -14.47
C ALA A 773 31.80 -11.30 -15.20
N GLU A 774 31.59 -10.81 -16.43
CA GLU A 774 30.46 -11.22 -17.27
C GLU A 774 30.47 -12.72 -17.63
N LEU A 775 31.66 -13.30 -17.86
CA LEU A 775 31.79 -14.74 -18.12
C LEU A 775 31.52 -15.57 -16.86
N GLU A 776 31.96 -15.11 -15.68
CA GLU A 776 31.64 -15.75 -14.41
C GLU A 776 30.13 -15.70 -14.11
N GLU A 777 29.46 -14.57 -14.35
CA GLU A 777 28.00 -14.46 -14.21
C GLU A 777 27.25 -15.39 -15.19
N ARG A 778 27.69 -15.43 -16.46
CA ARG A 778 27.11 -16.33 -17.47
C ARG A 778 27.29 -17.80 -17.09
N ASN A 779 28.45 -18.19 -16.56
CA ASN A 779 28.71 -19.55 -16.10
C ASN A 779 27.83 -19.91 -14.89
N ALA A 780 27.74 -19.05 -13.88
CA ALA A 780 26.86 -19.25 -12.72
C ALA A 780 25.38 -19.39 -13.14
N ARG A 781 24.95 -18.63 -14.17
CA ARG A 781 23.61 -18.74 -14.76
C ARG A 781 23.39 -20.06 -15.51
N ILE A 782 24.42 -20.59 -16.20
CA ILE A 782 24.37 -21.90 -16.85
C ILE A 782 24.27 -23.00 -15.79
N GLU A 783 25.13 -23.00 -14.76
CA GLU A 783 25.07 -23.97 -13.65
C GLU A 783 23.70 -23.97 -12.95
N ALA A 784 23.12 -22.79 -12.73
CA ALA A 784 21.77 -22.67 -12.16
C ALA A 784 20.65 -23.21 -13.07
N LEU A 785 20.83 -23.15 -14.40
CA LEU A 785 19.90 -23.74 -15.37
C LEU A 785 20.08 -25.26 -15.46
N GLU A 786 21.32 -25.76 -15.46
CA GLU A 786 21.63 -27.19 -15.43
C GLU A 786 21.11 -27.85 -14.14
N GLY A 787 21.28 -27.20 -12.99
CA GLY A 787 20.72 -27.67 -11.71
C GLY A 787 19.18 -27.74 -11.72
N ARG A 788 18.50 -26.79 -12.38
CA ARG A 788 17.05 -26.84 -12.58
C ARG A 788 16.62 -27.94 -13.54
N LEU A 789 17.40 -28.18 -14.60
CA LEU A 789 17.16 -29.27 -15.56
C LEU A 789 17.37 -30.65 -14.92
N ALA A 790 18.40 -30.81 -14.10
CA ALA A 790 18.63 -32.03 -13.32
C ALA A 790 17.48 -32.29 -12.33
N ALA A 791 17.03 -31.25 -11.62
CA ALA A 791 15.89 -31.34 -10.69
C ALA A 791 14.52 -31.56 -11.38
N ALA A 792 14.40 -31.27 -12.67
CA ALA A 792 13.18 -31.55 -13.46
C ALA A 792 13.17 -32.94 -14.11
N ASN A 793 14.34 -33.60 -14.19
CA ASN A 793 14.52 -34.94 -14.76
C ASN A 793 14.58 -36.06 -13.69
N ALA A 794 14.53 -35.69 -12.40
CA ALA A 794 14.54 -36.58 -11.24
C ALA A 794 13.16 -36.65 -10.57
#